data_AF-A0A3G6MRI4-F1
#
_entry.id   AF-A0A3G6MRI4-F1
#
_cell.length_a   1.000
_cell.length_b   1.000
_cell.length_c   1.000
_cell.angle_alpha   90.00
_cell.angle_beta   90.00
_cell.angle_gamma   90.00
#
_symmetry.space_group_name_H-M   'P 1'
#
loop_
_entity.id
_entity.type
_entity.pdbx_description
1 polymer ?
#
loop_
_entity_poly.entity_id
_entity_poly.type
_entity_poly.pdbx_seq_one_letter_code
_entity_poly.pdbx_strand_id
1 'polypeptide(L)'
;MENILDDISDFDEESKRILRGNSFIQFAELEKGIYGSGKDPFEGIRTNKTFDEISNEYALSTPFRKNSAFYKPTVEDYDALSQDFYTGGINYELLAKDLKEKLGLINSFLFEPEKYLLEDKTIYSGSSSFSTPVFSSVKNNKPFLYKKNDTEVQAIFDLAKLNTRKNLLSNSYNFGIYFDNYKVTYNLNFIYKDGEDKKFSDTQTNATENPYDFKLNDEYIAIKLYTGNAETFLEFLRIIKGDSQAEQIKKDIIRYYKNFFVTAENNPDIIDALYENIPDFVLEVLTDEMLWKNFISLSEKAINTSGTNENMSVINLLKGVKNGVWWGNQINNNPDVVRKVLNKIQAKYLEDFIIELSKVGRKAWKDSDYQNAISYSLEMKDILKNGIVENRFVYWSGFLEKEKKFEVGFTIHSYIDGNLAESGSETLGINYAFTPLKIPDDKGDYFIPTIVANYFTEKQIDEDRWTILENITAGLLPEFELVAFKSFSSLAAKLRYSKYLKILGENPAFQKILVELSSTRYMTKYLSLEEEAAVRLYTTGYYSGLNRALRGGIPMTEEYKAYKELLNNALNKLPKTSSSTFYRLEKMSPEMLSKEYAIGKTVEKRSFTSSTYDYTAAEEMMFDDAGFNVLVKITGKNGKSIEATSKIPAEKEILFKSNTKFIVEEIKEMPSPISPSENIMFIKLVEK
;
A
#
# COMPACT_ATOMS: atom_id res chain seq x y z
N MET A 1 -16.19 -67.03 38.00
CA MET A 1 -16.25 -66.18 36.80
C MET A 1 -17.71 -66.12 36.31
N GLU A 2 -18.65 -65.80 37.21
CA GLU A 2 -20.09 -65.62 36.87
C GLU A 2 -20.46 -64.13 36.69
N ASN A 3 -19.60 -63.19 37.11
CA ASN A 3 -19.94 -61.77 37.23
C ASN A 3 -19.40 -60.84 36.12
N ILE A 4 -18.94 -61.35 34.97
CA ILE A 4 -18.49 -60.48 33.85
C ILE A 4 -19.51 -60.45 32.69
N LEU A 5 -20.43 -61.41 32.63
CA LEU A 5 -21.40 -61.52 31.53
C LEU A 5 -22.74 -60.81 31.78
N ASP A 6 -22.98 -60.32 33.00
CA ASP A 6 -24.21 -59.59 33.35
C ASP A 6 -24.11 -58.07 33.11
N ASP A 7 -22.91 -57.53 32.89
CA ASP A 7 -22.66 -56.09 32.69
C ASP A 7 -22.58 -55.67 31.20
N ILE A 8 -22.94 -56.57 30.28
CA ILE A 8 -22.92 -56.29 28.84
C ILE A 8 -24.37 -56.20 28.34
N SER A 9 -24.99 -55.04 28.52
CA SER A 9 -26.37 -54.74 28.12
C SER A 9 -26.59 -54.69 26.60
N ASP A 10 -25.51 -54.66 25.81
CA ASP A 10 -25.55 -54.22 24.40
C ASP A 10 -25.54 -55.37 23.38
N PHE A 11 -25.54 -56.63 23.84
CA PHE A 11 -25.61 -57.80 22.94
C PHE A 11 -26.99 -58.43 22.95
N ASP A 12 -27.44 -58.88 21.78
CA ASP A 12 -28.67 -59.65 21.64
C ASP A 12 -28.56 -61.04 22.32
N GLU A 13 -29.71 -61.65 22.61
CA GLU A 13 -29.77 -62.93 23.33
C GLU A 13 -29.13 -64.11 22.57
N GLU A 14 -29.01 -64.03 21.24
CA GLU A 14 -28.35 -65.06 20.42
C GLU A 14 -26.83 -64.97 20.58
N SER A 15 -26.28 -63.75 20.57
CA SER A 15 -24.87 -63.47 20.87
C SER A 15 -24.48 -63.89 22.29
N LYS A 16 -25.33 -63.63 23.30
CA LYS A 16 -25.09 -64.10 24.68
C LYS A 16 -25.08 -65.63 24.79
N ARG A 17 -25.91 -66.33 24.01
CA ARG A 17 -25.98 -67.79 23.98
C ARG A 17 -24.73 -68.42 23.35
N ILE A 18 -24.17 -67.78 22.31
CA ILE A 18 -22.90 -68.17 21.69
C ILE A 18 -21.73 -67.99 22.66
N LEU A 19 -21.72 -66.88 23.42
CA LEU A 19 -20.69 -66.61 24.43
C LEU A 19 -20.75 -67.56 25.63
N ARG A 20 -21.94 -68.03 26.03
CA ARG A 20 -22.10 -69.05 27.08
C ARG A 20 -21.77 -70.47 26.62
N GLY A 21 -21.86 -70.75 25.31
CA GLY A 21 -21.62 -72.07 24.72
C GLY A 21 -20.16 -72.35 24.33
N ASN A 22 -19.30 -71.33 24.28
CA ASN A 22 -17.89 -71.49 23.96
C ASN A 22 -17.06 -71.49 25.25
N SER A 23 -16.31 -72.57 25.48
CA SER A 23 -15.27 -72.62 26.50
C SER A 23 -14.18 -71.60 26.13
N PHE A 24 -14.28 -70.39 26.68
CA PHE A 24 -13.20 -69.42 26.64
C PHE A 24 -12.00 -69.99 27.40
N ILE A 25 -10.94 -70.33 26.67
CA ILE A 25 -9.65 -70.69 27.25
C ILE A 25 -9.22 -69.52 28.13
N GLN A 26 -9.15 -69.72 29.45
CA GLN A 26 -8.67 -68.69 30.35
C GLN A 26 -7.17 -68.49 30.11
N PHE A 27 -6.67 -67.25 30.19
CA PHE A 27 -5.22 -66.96 30.06
C PHE A 27 -4.35 -67.80 31.02
N ALA A 28 -4.91 -68.16 32.19
CA ALA A 28 -4.28 -69.06 33.16
C ALA A 28 -4.18 -70.54 32.71
N GLU A 29 -5.01 -70.98 31.74
CA GLU A 29 -4.91 -72.32 31.13
C GLU A 29 -3.85 -72.37 30.02
N LEU A 30 -3.58 -71.23 29.35
CA LEU A 30 -2.47 -71.10 28.38
C LEU A 30 -1.10 -71.22 29.06
N GLU A 31 -0.95 -70.71 30.29
CA GLU A 31 0.29 -70.84 31.08
C GLU A 31 0.59 -72.30 31.50
N LYS A 32 -0.41 -73.18 31.54
CA LYS A 32 -0.21 -74.60 31.89
C LYS A 32 0.16 -75.49 30.69
N GLY A 33 0.20 -74.93 29.47
CA GLY A 33 0.45 -75.65 28.24
C GLY A 33 -0.72 -76.57 27.88
N ILE A 34 -1.42 -76.27 26.78
CA ILE A 34 -2.65 -76.95 26.36
C ILE A 34 -2.44 -78.47 26.09
N TYR A 35 -1.19 -78.96 26.04
CA TYR A 35 -0.85 -80.38 25.90
C TYR A 35 0.27 -80.87 26.85
N GLY A 36 0.33 -80.37 28.09
CA GLY A 36 1.11 -81.02 29.18
C GLY A 36 2.62 -81.14 28.97
N SER A 37 3.23 -80.41 28.03
CA SER A 37 4.67 -80.46 27.76
C SER A 37 5.50 -79.44 28.54
N GLY A 38 4.87 -78.60 29.37
CA GLY A 38 5.57 -77.59 30.19
C GLY A 38 6.34 -76.53 29.40
N LYS A 39 6.16 -76.46 28.07
CA LYS A 39 6.75 -75.41 27.22
C LYS A 39 5.70 -74.35 26.93
N ASP A 40 6.10 -73.11 27.17
CA ASP A 40 5.33 -71.93 26.80
C ASP A 40 5.02 -71.99 25.28
N PRO A 41 3.74 -72.04 24.86
CA PRO A 41 3.39 -72.11 23.44
C PRO A 41 3.84 -70.86 22.66
N PHE A 42 4.22 -69.80 23.35
CA PHE A 42 4.81 -68.59 22.79
C PHE A 42 6.33 -68.52 22.96
N GLU A 43 7.02 -69.54 23.47
CA GLU A 43 8.48 -69.56 23.65
C GLU A 43 9.22 -69.27 22.32
N GLY A 44 8.66 -69.73 21.19
CA GLY A 44 9.20 -69.46 19.85
C GLY A 44 8.85 -68.09 19.27
N ILE A 45 8.02 -67.30 19.95
CA ILE A 45 7.51 -65.98 19.49
C ILE A 45 7.77 -64.87 20.52
N ARG A 46 8.12 -65.22 21.77
CA ARG A 46 8.59 -64.30 22.81
C ARG A 46 9.97 -63.81 22.43
N THR A 47 10.02 -62.58 21.95
CA THR A 47 11.26 -61.89 21.67
C THR A 47 11.67 -61.09 22.91
N ASN A 48 12.96 -61.11 23.26
CA ASN A 48 13.53 -60.21 24.27
C ASN A 48 13.67 -58.76 23.76
N LYS A 49 13.24 -58.51 22.52
CA LYS A 49 13.30 -57.22 21.84
C LYS A 49 11.98 -56.50 22.02
N THR A 50 12.07 -55.21 22.25
CA THR A 50 10.97 -54.25 22.26
C THR A 50 10.30 -54.18 20.89
N PHE A 51 9.07 -53.67 20.85
CA PHE A 51 8.35 -53.43 19.59
C PHE A 51 9.18 -52.57 18.62
N ASP A 52 9.87 -51.54 19.14
CA ASP A 52 10.70 -50.65 18.33
C ASP A 52 11.94 -51.37 17.76
N GLU A 53 12.57 -52.26 18.53
CA GLU A 53 13.69 -53.09 18.03
C GLU A 53 13.22 -54.06 16.94
N ILE A 54 12.05 -54.69 17.10
CA ILE A 54 11.46 -55.56 16.07
C ILE A 54 11.11 -54.75 14.83
N SER A 55 10.51 -53.57 15.01
CA SER A 55 10.14 -52.63 13.94
C SER A 55 11.38 -52.14 13.19
N ASN A 56 12.49 -51.88 13.90
CA ASN A 56 13.78 -51.48 13.35
C ASN A 56 14.45 -52.59 12.58
N GLU A 57 14.46 -53.81 13.09
CA GLU A 57 15.00 -54.97 12.37
C GLU A 57 14.26 -55.19 11.06
N TYR A 58 12.92 -55.11 11.12
CA TYR A 58 12.10 -55.18 9.93
C TYR A 58 12.43 -54.03 8.96
N ALA A 59 12.44 -52.78 9.42
CA ALA A 59 12.76 -51.61 8.63
C ALA A 59 14.14 -51.71 7.95
N LEU A 60 15.18 -52.09 8.70
CA LEU A 60 16.57 -52.28 8.25
C LEU A 60 16.70 -53.44 7.25
N SER A 61 15.83 -54.45 7.33
CA SER A 61 15.76 -55.54 6.35
C SER A 61 15.10 -55.15 5.03
N THR A 62 14.36 -54.04 4.99
CA THR A 62 13.75 -53.52 3.76
C THR A 62 14.73 -52.71 2.92
N PRO A 63 14.47 -52.52 1.61
CA PRO A 63 15.24 -51.59 0.77
C PRO A 63 15.25 -50.14 1.30
N PHE A 64 14.25 -49.76 2.09
CA PHE A 64 14.13 -48.41 2.66
C PHE A 64 15.02 -48.20 3.88
N ARG A 65 15.47 -49.27 4.57
CA ARG A 65 16.33 -49.21 5.76
C ARG A 65 15.85 -48.15 6.78
N LYS A 66 16.74 -47.24 7.19
CA LYS A 66 16.44 -46.13 8.12
C LYS A 66 15.40 -45.12 7.57
N ASN A 67 15.16 -45.11 6.25
CA ASN A 67 14.14 -44.26 5.62
C ASN A 67 12.74 -44.91 5.62
N SER A 68 12.58 -46.10 6.22
CA SER A 68 11.28 -46.76 6.38
C SER A 68 10.40 -46.00 7.37
N ALA A 69 9.10 -45.90 7.10
CA ALA A 69 8.11 -45.37 8.05
C ALA A 69 8.00 -46.19 9.35
N PHE A 70 8.54 -47.42 9.35
CA PHE A 70 8.61 -48.32 10.50
C PHE A 70 9.93 -48.19 11.28
N TYR A 71 10.91 -47.42 10.80
CA TYR A 71 12.15 -47.19 11.54
C TYR A 71 11.92 -46.21 12.70
N LYS A 72 12.46 -46.55 13.86
CA LYS A 72 12.45 -45.85 15.14
C LYS A 72 13.88 -45.44 15.46
N PRO A 73 14.21 -44.14 15.45
CA PRO A 73 15.56 -43.66 15.74
C PRO A 73 16.10 -44.18 17.07
N THR A 74 17.36 -44.59 17.07
CA THR A 74 18.13 -45.07 18.23
C THR A 74 19.09 -43.99 18.72
N VAL A 75 19.73 -44.22 19.88
CA VAL A 75 20.73 -43.27 20.43
C VAL A 75 21.88 -42.98 19.44
N GLU A 76 22.22 -43.96 18.60
CA GLU A 76 23.28 -43.86 17.59
C GLU A 76 22.87 -43.02 16.37
N ASP A 77 21.57 -42.74 16.20
CA ASP A 77 21.06 -41.88 15.12
C ASP A 77 21.09 -40.39 15.50
N TYR A 78 21.42 -40.06 16.76
CA TYR A 78 21.45 -38.70 17.24
C TYR A 78 22.85 -38.11 17.16
N ASP A 79 22.91 -36.85 16.75
CA ASP A 79 24.15 -36.09 16.85
C ASP A 79 24.38 -35.62 18.29
N ALA A 80 25.65 -35.38 18.62
CA ALA A 80 26.04 -34.74 19.87
C ALA A 80 25.39 -33.36 20.03
N LEU A 81 25.31 -32.87 21.28
CA LEU A 81 24.82 -31.53 21.57
C LEU A 81 25.60 -30.49 20.74
N SER A 82 24.86 -29.62 20.07
CA SER A 82 25.41 -28.57 19.21
C SER A 82 24.70 -27.26 19.52
N GLN A 83 25.47 -26.18 19.63
CA GLN A 83 24.93 -24.81 19.66
C GLN A 83 24.95 -24.16 18.27
N ASP A 84 25.36 -24.90 17.25
CA ASP A 84 25.45 -24.40 15.89
C ASP A 84 24.10 -24.49 15.21
N PHE A 85 23.79 -23.49 14.39
CA PHE A 85 22.56 -23.43 13.62
C PHE A 85 22.85 -23.20 12.13
N TYR A 86 22.14 -23.94 11.29
CA TYR A 86 21.96 -23.55 9.91
C TYR A 86 21.05 -22.32 9.81
N THR A 87 21.51 -21.38 9.02
CA THR A 87 20.78 -20.20 8.54
C THR A 87 20.83 -20.25 7.01
N GLY A 88 19.78 -19.77 6.34
CA GLY A 88 19.68 -19.97 4.90
C GLY A 88 18.25 -19.97 4.40
N GLY A 89 18.07 -20.28 3.12
CA GLY A 89 16.76 -20.39 2.51
C GLY A 89 16.02 -21.59 3.11
N ILE A 90 14.80 -21.38 3.62
CA ILE A 90 14.00 -22.43 4.26
C ILE A 90 12.80 -22.78 3.39
N ASN A 91 12.50 -24.08 3.33
CA ASN A 91 11.24 -24.59 2.83
C ASN A 91 10.16 -24.61 3.93
N TYR A 92 9.50 -23.47 4.16
CA TYR A 92 8.51 -23.31 5.22
C TYR A 92 7.25 -24.13 4.98
N GLU A 93 6.86 -24.36 3.71
CA GLU A 93 5.74 -25.24 3.37
C GLU A 93 5.99 -26.67 3.89
N LEU A 94 7.17 -27.22 3.59
CA LEU A 94 7.55 -28.56 4.05
C LEU A 94 7.71 -28.60 5.57
N LEU A 95 8.30 -27.56 6.16
CA LEU A 95 8.46 -27.48 7.61
C LEU A 95 7.10 -27.45 8.32
N ALA A 96 6.18 -26.59 7.89
CA ALA A 96 4.84 -26.48 8.47
C ALA A 96 4.06 -27.79 8.32
N LYS A 97 4.15 -28.44 7.15
CA LYS A 97 3.52 -29.74 6.90
C LYS A 97 4.05 -30.82 7.83
N ASP A 98 5.38 -30.99 7.89
CA ASP A 98 6.00 -32.03 8.73
C ASP A 98 5.72 -31.76 10.22
N LEU A 99 5.78 -30.50 10.67
CA LEU A 99 5.42 -30.13 12.03
C LEU A 99 3.95 -30.47 12.32
N LYS A 100 3.02 -30.09 11.45
CA LYS A 100 1.58 -30.41 11.62
C LYS A 100 1.32 -31.91 11.67
N GLU A 101 1.92 -32.68 10.78
CA GLU A 101 1.68 -34.12 10.66
C GLU A 101 2.36 -34.93 11.77
N LYS A 102 3.49 -34.44 12.31
CA LYS A 102 4.35 -35.23 13.20
C LYS A 102 4.42 -34.72 14.64
N LEU A 103 4.02 -33.47 14.91
CA LEU A 103 3.84 -32.98 16.28
C LEU A 103 2.59 -33.64 16.90
N GLY A 104 2.77 -34.39 17.98
CA GLY A 104 1.67 -35.00 18.73
C GLY A 104 1.28 -36.42 18.31
N LEU A 105 1.98 -37.04 17.35
CA LEU A 105 1.87 -38.48 17.13
C LEU A 105 2.75 -39.26 18.14
N ILE A 106 2.32 -40.47 18.48
CA ILE A 106 3.06 -41.42 19.34
C ILE A 106 4.43 -41.78 18.74
N ASN A 107 4.63 -41.53 17.44
CA ASN A 107 5.86 -41.79 16.72
C ASN A 107 6.87 -40.64 16.89
N SER A 108 8.04 -40.97 17.41
CA SER A 108 9.19 -40.08 17.56
C SER A 108 9.54 -39.37 16.24
N PHE A 109 9.40 -38.04 16.20
CA PHE A 109 9.76 -37.21 15.05
C PHE A 109 11.26 -36.87 15.09
N LEU A 110 12.08 -37.61 14.33
CA LEU A 110 13.48 -37.23 14.12
C LEU A 110 13.55 -35.95 13.30
N PHE A 111 14.05 -34.88 13.91
CA PHE A 111 14.28 -33.62 13.23
C PHE A 111 15.63 -33.68 12.51
N GLU A 112 15.59 -33.60 11.19
CA GLU A 112 16.77 -33.49 10.33
C GLU A 112 16.77 -32.11 9.67
N PRO A 113 17.62 -31.16 10.13
CA PRO A 113 17.55 -29.77 9.71
C PRO A 113 17.82 -29.59 8.21
N GLU A 114 18.71 -30.40 7.62
CA GLU A 114 19.09 -30.29 6.20
C GLU A 114 17.92 -30.51 5.24
N LYS A 115 16.88 -31.25 5.68
CA LYS A 115 15.68 -31.50 4.88
C LYS A 115 14.91 -30.22 4.53
N TYR A 116 15.00 -29.21 5.40
CA TYR A 116 14.25 -27.96 5.27
C TYR A 116 15.08 -26.83 4.66
N LEU A 117 16.39 -27.04 4.47
CA LEU A 117 17.27 -26.06 3.84
C LEU A 117 17.13 -26.13 2.32
N LEU A 118 17.20 -24.96 1.70
CA LEU A 118 17.39 -24.77 0.27
C LEU A 118 18.90 -24.62 -0.02
N GLU A 119 19.28 -24.41 -1.28
CA GLU A 119 20.69 -24.49 -1.72
C GLU A 119 21.62 -23.51 -0.97
N ASP A 120 21.10 -22.36 -0.53
CA ASP A 120 21.84 -21.37 0.24
C ASP A 120 21.86 -21.74 1.74
N LYS A 121 22.98 -22.29 2.25
CA LYS A 121 23.17 -22.55 3.68
C LYS A 121 24.45 -21.95 4.25
N THR A 122 24.34 -21.37 5.45
CA THR A 122 25.44 -20.86 6.27
C THR A 122 25.35 -21.43 7.69
N ILE A 123 26.49 -21.80 8.27
CA ILE A 123 26.56 -22.26 9.66
C ILE A 123 26.84 -21.06 10.55
N TYR A 124 25.99 -20.87 11.55
CA TYR A 124 26.14 -19.88 12.60
C TYR A 124 26.58 -20.59 13.87
N SER A 125 27.80 -20.29 14.35
CA SER A 125 28.36 -20.84 15.59
C SER A 125 28.34 -19.82 16.72
N GLY A 126 27.63 -20.11 17.82
CA GLY A 126 27.65 -19.29 19.04
C GLY A 126 26.29 -19.15 19.73
N SER A 127 26.29 -18.87 21.04
CA SER A 127 25.05 -18.66 21.81
C SER A 127 24.30 -17.44 21.29
N SER A 128 23.07 -17.65 20.85
CA SER A 128 22.18 -16.56 20.44
C SER A 128 21.49 -15.90 21.64
N SER A 129 22.25 -15.74 22.72
CA SER A 129 21.89 -14.86 23.83
C SER A 129 22.44 -13.47 23.52
N PHE A 130 21.69 -12.66 22.78
CA PHE A 130 21.40 -11.26 23.11
C PHE A 130 20.56 -10.62 21.99
N SER A 131 19.53 -9.89 22.42
CA SER A 131 18.88 -8.74 21.78
C SER A 131 18.95 -8.67 20.25
N THR A 132 17.77 -8.81 19.64
CA THR A 132 17.42 -8.59 18.22
C THR A 132 18.09 -9.49 17.17
N PRO A 133 17.30 -10.30 16.41
CA PRO A 133 17.81 -10.92 15.20
C PRO A 133 18.23 -9.83 14.20
N VAL A 134 19.48 -9.87 13.72
CA VAL A 134 19.88 -9.10 12.54
C VAL A 134 19.14 -9.71 11.36
N PHE A 135 18.09 -9.02 10.89
CA PHE A 135 17.27 -9.45 9.76
C PHE A 135 18.13 -9.46 8.48
N SER A 136 18.76 -10.60 8.19
CA SER A 136 19.39 -10.84 6.89
C SER A 136 18.31 -11.21 5.89
N SER A 137 18.21 -10.47 4.79
CA SER A 137 17.33 -10.81 3.67
C SER A 137 17.83 -12.07 2.97
N VAL A 138 17.52 -13.24 3.53
CA VAL A 138 17.77 -14.50 2.84
C VAL A 138 16.73 -14.63 1.74
N LYS A 139 17.19 -14.57 0.47
CA LYS A 139 16.33 -14.29 -0.68
C LYS A 139 15.59 -15.51 -1.25
N ASN A 140 15.98 -16.72 -0.87
CA ASN A 140 15.49 -17.96 -1.47
C ASN A 140 14.70 -18.80 -0.45
N ASN A 141 13.60 -18.28 0.08
CA ASN A 141 12.68 -19.06 0.91
C ASN A 141 11.54 -19.65 0.07
N LYS A 142 11.07 -20.86 0.40
CA LYS A 142 9.78 -21.36 -0.09
C LYS A 142 8.72 -21.04 0.97
N PRO A 143 7.75 -20.15 0.68
CA PRO A 143 6.77 -19.71 1.67
C PRO A 143 5.78 -20.81 2.05
N PHE A 144 5.16 -20.68 3.21
CA PHE A 144 3.93 -21.43 3.54
C PHE A 144 2.70 -20.60 3.15
N LEU A 145 1.57 -21.27 2.96
CA LEU A 145 0.34 -20.68 2.47
C LEU A 145 -0.75 -20.71 3.54
N TYR A 146 -1.51 -19.62 3.68
CA TYR A 146 -2.73 -19.57 4.47
C TYR A 146 -3.79 -18.72 3.75
N LYS A 147 -5.06 -18.85 4.16
CA LYS A 147 -6.17 -18.10 3.56
C LYS A 147 -6.57 -16.93 4.44
N LYS A 148 -6.74 -15.75 3.84
CA LYS A 148 -7.30 -14.55 4.47
C LYS A 148 -8.34 -13.93 3.53
N ASN A 149 -9.59 -13.83 3.98
CA ASN A 149 -10.70 -13.26 3.20
C ASN A 149 -10.77 -13.81 1.76
N ASP A 150 -10.79 -15.14 1.63
CA ASP A 150 -10.77 -15.88 0.35
C ASP A 150 -9.55 -15.66 -0.56
N THR A 151 -8.56 -14.90 -0.09
CA THR A 151 -7.28 -14.69 -0.77
C THR A 151 -6.21 -15.60 -0.17
N GLU A 152 -5.42 -16.24 -1.02
CA GLU A 152 -4.25 -17.01 -0.59
C GLU A 152 -3.07 -16.07 -0.31
N VAL A 153 -2.50 -16.17 0.89
CA VAL A 153 -1.38 -15.35 1.35
C VAL A 153 -0.14 -16.24 1.49
N GLN A 154 0.97 -15.77 0.91
CA GLN A 154 2.29 -16.40 1.05
C GLN A 154 3.05 -15.74 2.20
N ALA A 155 3.57 -16.54 3.12
CA ALA A 155 4.31 -16.02 4.28
C ALA A 155 5.64 -16.74 4.51
N ILE A 156 6.58 -15.96 5.07
CA ILE A 156 7.92 -16.37 5.47
C ILE A 156 8.25 -15.76 6.83
N PHE A 157 9.14 -16.40 7.58
CA PHE A 157 9.74 -15.78 8.76
C PHE A 157 10.93 -14.92 8.33
N ASP A 158 11.17 -13.83 9.06
CA ASP A 158 12.26 -12.91 8.76
C ASP A 158 13.64 -13.51 9.07
N LEU A 159 13.69 -14.44 10.03
CA LEU A 159 14.86 -15.27 10.30
C LEU A 159 14.43 -16.66 10.79
N ALA A 160 15.09 -17.69 10.29
CA ALA A 160 15.01 -19.04 10.82
C ALA A 160 16.40 -19.57 11.13
N LYS A 161 16.51 -20.27 12.27
CA LYS A 161 17.70 -21.00 12.68
C LYS A 161 17.32 -22.45 12.95
N LEU A 162 17.92 -23.38 12.21
CA LEU A 162 17.73 -24.82 12.39
C LEU A 162 19.00 -25.38 13.00
N ASN A 163 18.93 -25.94 14.20
CA ASN A 163 20.11 -26.47 14.88
C ASN A 163 20.72 -27.59 14.02
N THR A 164 22.05 -27.64 13.93
CA THR A 164 22.75 -28.62 13.09
C THR A 164 22.61 -30.06 13.58
N ARG A 165 22.11 -30.24 14.80
CA ARG A 165 21.91 -31.54 15.44
C ARG A 165 20.69 -32.27 14.91
N LYS A 166 20.85 -33.56 14.60
CA LYS A 166 19.72 -34.49 14.42
C LYS A 166 19.30 -35.08 15.77
N ASN A 167 18.05 -34.83 16.17
CA ASN A 167 17.47 -35.43 17.36
C ASN A 167 15.92 -35.37 17.33
N LEU A 168 15.26 -36.06 18.25
CA LEU A 168 13.81 -36.09 18.38
C LEU A 168 13.26 -34.72 18.78
N LEU A 169 12.27 -34.24 18.04
CA LEU A 169 11.55 -33.02 18.37
C LEU A 169 10.53 -33.27 19.50
N SER A 170 10.46 -32.35 20.44
CA SER A 170 9.42 -32.32 21.46
C SER A 170 8.07 -31.88 20.87
N ASN A 171 6.96 -32.31 21.47
CA ASN A 171 5.66 -31.72 21.17
C ASN A 171 5.49 -30.32 21.81
N SER A 172 6.38 -29.97 22.74
CA SER A 172 6.43 -28.69 23.40
C SER A 172 7.19 -27.67 22.55
N TYR A 173 6.78 -26.42 22.69
CA TYR A 173 7.46 -25.27 22.12
C TYR A 173 7.38 -24.13 23.13
N ASN A 174 8.22 -23.11 22.95
CA ASN A 174 8.06 -21.84 23.64
C ASN A 174 7.91 -20.73 22.60
N PHE A 175 7.42 -19.58 23.05
CA PHE A 175 7.33 -18.40 22.23
C PHE A 175 7.78 -17.19 23.04
N GLY A 176 8.19 -16.15 22.34
CA GLY A 176 8.64 -14.90 22.95
C GLY A 176 8.08 -13.73 22.17
N ILE A 177 7.63 -12.71 22.91
CA ILE A 177 7.16 -11.45 22.33
C ILE A 177 7.99 -10.36 23.00
N TYR A 178 8.86 -9.73 22.21
CA TYR A 178 9.82 -8.76 22.73
C TYR A 178 9.63 -7.43 22.03
N PHE A 179 9.77 -6.34 22.79
CA PHE A 179 9.91 -4.99 22.26
C PHE A 179 11.33 -4.52 22.52
N ASP A 180 12.12 -4.38 21.45
CA ASP A 180 13.52 -3.96 21.50
C ASP A 180 13.88 -3.23 20.18
N ASN A 181 14.83 -2.31 20.21
CA ASN A 181 15.23 -1.49 19.07
C ASN A 181 14.05 -0.91 18.28
N TYR A 182 13.02 -0.44 19.01
CA TYR A 182 11.80 0.14 18.43
C TYR A 182 11.04 -0.82 17.50
N LYS A 183 11.11 -2.13 17.75
CA LYS A 183 10.37 -3.14 16.99
C LYS A 183 9.81 -4.22 17.91
N VAL A 184 8.60 -4.67 17.60
CA VAL A 184 8.04 -5.88 18.19
C VAL A 184 8.51 -7.09 17.39
N THR A 185 9.13 -8.06 18.06
CA THR A 185 9.56 -9.31 17.46
C THR A 185 8.83 -10.47 18.12
N TYR A 186 8.23 -11.33 17.28
CA TYR A 186 7.61 -12.59 17.68
C TYR A 186 8.61 -13.72 17.40
N ASN A 187 8.89 -14.54 18.41
CA ASN A 187 9.68 -15.75 18.27
C ASN A 187 8.84 -17.00 18.53
N LEU A 188 9.20 -18.07 17.83
CA LEU A 188 8.71 -19.41 18.10
C LEU A 188 9.91 -20.35 18.15
N ASN A 189 10.11 -21.05 19.27
CA ASN A 189 11.16 -22.07 19.36
C ASN A 189 10.59 -23.46 19.64
N PHE A 190 10.96 -24.41 18.79
CA PHE A 190 10.70 -25.83 18.99
C PHE A 190 11.95 -26.44 19.61
N ILE A 191 11.75 -27.25 20.64
CA ILE A 191 12.85 -27.84 21.40
C ILE A 191 13.00 -29.32 21.07
N TYR A 192 14.18 -29.86 21.34
CA TYR A 192 14.38 -31.29 21.33
C TYR A 192 13.73 -31.96 22.54
N LYS A 193 13.42 -33.25 22.42
CA LYS A 193 12.78 -34.07 23.46
C LYS A 193 13.64 -34.15 24.73
N ASP A 194 14.96 -34.21 24.59
CA ASP A 194 15.91 -34.18 25.71
C ASP A 194 16.05 -32.80 26.37
N GLY A 195 15.44 -31.76 25.79
CA GLY A 195 15.25 -30.45 26.40
C GLY A 195 14.01 -30.35 27.31
N GLU A 196 13.09 -31.32 27.28
CA GLU A 196 11.84 -31.24 28.06
C GLU A 196 12.08 -31.20 29.57
N ASP A 197 13.03 -32.01 30.06
CA ASP A 197 13.40 -32.08 31.47
C ASP A 197 14.25 -30.88 31.92
N LYS A 198 14.65 -30.01 30.98
CA LYS A 198 15.54 -28.87 31.22
C LYS A 198 14.79 -27.54 31.34
N LYS A 199 13.50 -27.51 31.00
CA LYS A 199 12.63 -26.32 30.98
C LYS A 199 12.47 -25.58 32.32
N PHE A 200 12.89 -26.20 33.43
CA PHE A 200 12.77 -25.65 34.78
C PHE A 200 14.06 -25.81 35.59
N SER A 201 15.21 -25.91 34.92
CA SER A 201 16.49 -25.93 35.61
C SER A 201 17.04 -24.50 35.76
N ASP A 202 17.31 -24.07 37.00
CA ASP A 202 17.82 -22.73 37.33
C ASP A 202 19.16 -22.38 36.63
N THR A 203 19.92 -23.38 36.20
CA THR A 203 21.21 -23.19 35.49
C THR A 203 21.09 -23.18 33.97
N GLN A 204 19.94 -23.60 33.43
CA GLN A 204 19.69 -23.76 31.99
C GLN A 204 18.48 -22.94 31.53
N THR A 205 17.89 -22.16 32.43
CA THR A 205 16.75 -21.28 32.16
C THR A 205 16.88 -19.93 32.83
N ASN A 206 16.38 -18.88 32.16
CA ASN A 206 16.20 -17.57 32.77
C ASN A 206 14.69 -17.39 33.03
N ALA A 207 14.33 -17.11 34.29
CA ALA A 207 12.94 -16.97 34.73
C ALA A 207 12.20 -15.85 33.99
N THR A 208 10.93 -16.09 33.68
CA THR A 208 9.96 -15.04 33.30
C THR A 208 8.65 -15.26 34.07
N GLU A 209 7.75 -14.28 34.03
CA GLU A 209 6.48 -14.31 34.77
C GLU A 209 5.46 -15.35 34.24
N ASN A 210 5.69 -15.96 33.07
CA ASN A 210 4.75 -16.90 32.44
C ASN A 210 5.37 -18.32 32.34
N PRO A 211 4.69 -19.38 32.80
CA PRO A 211 5.20 -20.77 32.70
C PRO A 211 5.46 -21.27 31.26
N TYR A 212 4.95 -20.57 30.24
CA TYR A 212 5.21 -20.85 28.82
C TYR A 212 6.34 -20.01 28.21
N ASP A 213 6.89 -19.04 28.96
CA ASP A 213 7.98 -18.15 28.55
C ASP A 213 9.23 -18.51 29.38
N PHE A 214 9.93 -19.58 28.98
CA PHE A 214 11.22 -19.94 29.57
C PHE A 214 12.28 -19.87 28.47
N LYS A 215 13.45 -19.31 28.81
CA LYS A 215 14.62 -19.40 27.93
C LYS A 215 15.30 -20.73 28.17
N LEU A 216 15.66 -21.44 27.11
CA LEU A 216 16.39 -22.71 27.18
C LEU A 216 17.74 -22.54 26.49
N ASN A 217 18.78 -23.26 26.95
CA ASN A 217 20.07 -23.25 26.25
C ASN A 217 19.90 -23.69 24.78
N ASP A 218 20.72 -23.10 23.93
CA ASP A 218 20.66 -23.27 22.47
C ASP A 218 20.83 -24.72 22.03
N GLU A 219 21.62 -25.53 22.76
CA GLU A 219 21.80 -26.96 22.44
C GLU A 219 20.54 -27.82 22.54
N TYR A 220 19.50 -27.33 23.21
CA TYR A 220 18.22 -28.01 23.35
C TYR A 220 17.13 -27.43 22.45
N ILE A 221 17.44 -26.39 21.66
CA ILE A 221 16.50 -25.77 20.74
C ILE A 221 16.77 -26.29 19.33
N ALA A 222 15.77 -26.91 18.71
CA ALA A 222 15.87 -27.48 17.37
C ALA A 222 15.62 -26.43 16.28
N ILE A 223 14.58 -25.61 16.47
CA ILE A 223 14.12 -24.63 15.47
C ILE A 223 13.85 -23.32 16.18
N LYS A 224 14.36 -22.22 15.64
CA LYS A 224 14.01 -20.85 16.06
C LYS A 224 13.47 -20.09 14.87
N LEU A 225 12.27 -19.56 15.00
CA LEU A 225 11.63 -18.75 13.97
C LEU A 225 11.37 -17.35 14.54
N TYR A 226 11.72 -16.31 13.78
CA TYR A 226 11.55 -14.92 14.17
C TYR A 226 10.80 -14.17 13.09
N THR A 227 9.82 -13.35 13.50
CA THR A 227 9.14 -12.45 12.59
C THR A 227 8.72 -11.16 13.29
N GLY A 228 8.66 -10.04 12.57
CA GLY A 228 7.97 -8.82 12.97
C GLY A 228 6.48 -8.81 12.65
N ASN A 229 5.96 -9.88 12.02
CA ASN A 229 4.57 -9.97 11.58
C ASN A 229 3.76 -10.92 12.47
N ALA A 230 2.86 -10.37 13.29
CA ALA A 230 2.00 -11.13 14.19
C ALA A 230 1.11 -12.14 13.48
N GLU A 231 0.60 -11.79 12.30
CA GLU A 231 -0.28 -12.65 11.51
C GLU A 231 0.48 -13.89 11.02
N THR A 232 1.69 -13.69 10.49
CA THR A 232 2.57 -14.81 10.07
C THR A 232 2.81 -15.77 11.23
N PHE A 233 3.10 -15.23 12.41
CA PHE A 233 3.32 -16.01 13.63
C PHE A 233 2.06 -16.79 14.06
N LEU A 234 0.89 -16.14 14.08
CA LEU A 234 -0.38 -16.75 14.48
C LEU A 234 -0.84 -17.83 13.48
N GLU A 235 -0.77 -17.54 12.19
CA GLU A 235 -1.24 -18.46 11.14
C GLU A 235 -0.32 -19.67 11.00
N PHE A 236 0.98 -19.51 11.20
CA PHE A 236 1.88 -20.66 11.31
C PHE A 236 1.48 -21.57 12.48
N LEU A 237 1.25 -20.99 13.67
CA LEU A 237 0.78 -21.74 14.83
C LEU A 237 -0.59 -22.39 14.60
N ARG A 238 -1.51 -21.70 13.92
CA ARG A 238 -2.82 -22.23 13.54
C ARG A 238 -2.68 -23.47 12.67
N ILE A 239 -1.78 -23.45 11.69
CA ILE A 239 -1.50 -24.60 10.81
C ILE A 239 -0.98 -25.81 11.62
N ILE A 240 -0.05 -25.58 12.55
CA ILE A 240 0.67 -26.68 13.22
C ILE A 240 0.02 -27.18 14.52
N LYS A 241 -0.74 -26.34 15.23
CA LYS A 241 -1.35 -26.64 16.54
C LYS A 241 -2.87 -26.45 16.58
N GLY A 242 -3.46 -25.89 15.52
CA GLY A 242 -4.90 -25.64 15.41
C GLY A 242 -5.36 -24.32 16.02
N ASP A 243 -6.63 -23.99 15.76
CA ASP A 243 -7.23 -22.69 16.08
C ASP A 243 -7.21 -22.36 17.58
N SER A 244 -7.48 -23.35 18.44
CA SER A 244 -7.54 -23.11 19.90
C SER A 244 -6.22 -22.53 20.43
N GLN A 245 -5.10 -23.03 19.94
CA GLN A 245 -3.78 -22.56 20.38
C GLN A 245 -3.47 -21.17 19.80
N ALA A 246 -3.79 -20.94 18.53
CA ALA A 246 -3.60 -19.64 17.89
C ALA A 246 -4.40 -18.54 18.60
N GLU A 247 -5.67 -18.80 18.96
CA GLU A 247 -6.50 -17.83 19.67
C GLU A 247 -6.04 -17.57 21.12
N GLN A 248 -5.43 -18.56 21.78
CA GLN A 248 -4.79 -18.32 23.08
C GLN A 248 -3.58 -17.39 22.94
N ILE A 249 -2.72 -17.65 21.95
CA ILE A 249 -1.52 -16.83 21.70
C ILE A 249 -1.91 -15.41 21.25
N LYS A 250 -2.99 -15.25 20.50
CA LYS A 250 -3.56 -13.93 20.16
C LYS A 250 -3.91 -13.12 21.42
N LYS A 251 -4.50 -13.76 22.44
CA LYS A 251 -4.77 -13.12 23.75
C LYS A 251 -3.47 -12.76 24.49
N ASP A 252 -2.45 -13.60 24.39
CA ASP A 252 -1.14 -13.31 24.97
C ASP A 252 -0.50 -12.10 24.28
N ILE A 253 -0.52 -12.01 22.94
CA ILE A 253 -0.03 -10.84 22.19
C ILE A 253 -0.71 -9.56 22.66
N ILE A 254 -2.04 -9.57 22.81
CA ILE A 254 -2.80 -8.44 23.36
C ILE A 254 -2.27 -8.04 24.74
N ARG A 255 -2.02 -9.00 25.63
CA ARG A 255 -1.48 -8.74 26.97
C ARG A 255 -0.09 -8.11 26.91
N TYR A 256 0.82 -8.62 26.08
CA TYR A 256 2.15 -8.05 25.91
C TYR A 256 2.09 -6.61 25.38
N TYR A 257 1.26 -6.32 24.38
CA TYR A 257 1.09 -4.94 23.90
C TYR A 257 0.56 -3.99 24.98
N LYS A 258 -0.40 -4.44 25.80
CA LYS A 258 -0.88 -3.64 26.94
C LYS A 258 0.27 -3.33 27.91
N ASN A 259 1.11 -4.31 28.22
CA ASN A 259 2.28 -4.11 29.06
C ASN A 259 3.27 -3.13 28.40
N PHE A 260 3.54 -3.26 27.10
CA PHE A 260 4.42 -2.33 26.37
C PHE A 260 3.89 -0.89 26.40
N PHE A 261 2.59 -0.68 26.21
CA PHE A 261 1.99 0.66 26.33
C PHE A 261 2.07 1.23 27.75
N VAL A 262 1.97 0.39 28.79
CA VAL A 262 2.16 0.83 30.19
C VAL A 262 3.62 1.24 30.42
N THR A 263 4.57 0.40 30.00
CA THR A 263 6.02 0.67 30.12
C THR A 263 6.45 1.88 29.29
N ALA A 264 5.75 2.18 28.20
CA ALA A 264 6.07 3.34 27.39
C ALA A 264 5.93 4.66 28.16
N GLU A 265 5.11 4.76 29.22
CA GLU A 265 4.93 5.97 30.06
C GLU A 265 4.74 7.28 29.26
N ASN A 266 4.01 7.23 28.15
CA ASN A 266 3.82 8.35 27.19
C ASN A 266 5.06 8.74 26.39
N ASN A 267 6.13 7.94 26.40
CA ASN A 267 7.30 8.14 25.55
C ASN A 267 6.91 8.00 24.06
N PRO A 268 6.95 9.10 23.28
CA PRO A 268 6.50 9.10 21.90
C PRO A 268 7.34 8.19 20.99
N ASP A 269 8.64 7.98 21.26
CA ASP A 269 9.49 7.06 20.48
C ASP A 269 9.02 5.61 20.60
N ILE A 270 8.64 5.20 21.81
CA ILE A 270 8.16 3.84 22.08
C ILE A 270 6.74 3.69 21.54
N ILE A 271 5.88 4.68 21.76
CA ILE A 271 4.50 4.67 21.26
C ILE A 271 4.46 4.56 19.75
N ASP A 272 5.27 5.37 19.06
CA ASP A 272 5.43 5.33 17.61
C ASP A 272 5.74 3.90 17.13
N ALA A 273 6.82 3.33 17.64
CA ALA A 273 7.23 1.96 17.32
C ALA A 273 6.14 0.91 17.53
N LEU A 274 5.32 1.08 18.57
CA LEU A 274 4.23 0.15 18.88
C LEU A 274 3.06 0.26 17.88
N TYR A 275 2.78 1.44 17.32
CA TYR A 275 1.70 1.66 16.36
C TYR A 275 2.10 1.42 14.91
N GLU A 276 3.39 1.51 14.55
CA GLU A 276 3.85 1.40 13.15
C GLU A 276 3.36 0.11 12.47
N ASN A 277 3.47 -1.03 13.16
CA ASN A 277 3.08 -2.35 12.67
C ASN A 277 2.12 -3.06 13.63
N ILE A 278 1.28 -2.29 14.33
CA ILE A 278 0.32 -2.85 15.29
C ILE A 278 -0.65 -3.81 14.59
N PRO A 279 -0.90 -5.01 15.14
CA PRO A 279 -1.92 -5.90 14.59
C PRO A 279 -3.33 -5.36 14.82
N ASP A 280 -4.23 -5.53 13.84
CA ASP A 280 -5.62 -5.04 13.92
C ASP A 280 -6.34 -5.52 15.18
N PHE A 281 -6.18 -6.80 15.56
CA PHE A 281 -6.81 -7.36 16.76
C PHE A 281 -6.28 -6.77 18.08
N VAL A 282 -5.06 -6.21 18.08
CA VAL A 282 -4.55 -5.46 19.25
C VAL A 282 -5.18 -4.08 19.27
N LEU A 283 -5.22 -3.42 18.11
CA LEU A 283 -5.81 -2.09 17.96
C LEU A 283 -7.30 -2.09 18.36
N GLU A 284 -8.04 -3.14 17.99
CA GLU A 284 -9.45 -3.36 18.34
C GLU A 284 -9.73 -3.41 19.84
N VAL A 285 -8.76 -3.75 20.69
CA VAL A 285 -8.97 -3.83 22.15
C VAL A 285 -8.50 -2.60 22.91
N LEU A 286 -7.86 -1.63 22.24
CA LEU A 286 -7.46 -0.37 22.85
C LEU A 286 -8.68 0.54 23.08
N THR A 287 -8.63 1.36 24.13
CA THR A 287 -9.71 2.32 24.45
C THR A 287 -9.48 3.65 23.73
N ASP A 288 -10.56 4.37 23.43
CA ASP A 288 -10.45 5.72 22.82
C ASP A 288 -9.65 6.69 23.68
N GLU A 289 -9.70 6.54 25.01
CA GLU A 289 -8.90 7.34 25.96
C GLU A 289 -7.40 7.07 25.81
N MET A 290 -7.00 5.80 25.72
CA MET A 290 -5.60 5.44 25.46
C MET A 290 -5.15 5.93 24.08
N LEU A 291 -5.96 5.74 23.05
CA LEU A 291 -5.66 6.20 21.70
C LEU A 291 -5.46 7.71 21.67
N TRP A 292 -6.36 8.49 22.28
CA TRP A 292 -6.24 9.94 22.34
C TRP A 292 -5.00 10.42 23.12
N LYS A 293 -4.72 9.81 24.27
CA LYS A 293 -3.50 10.13 25.06
C LYS A 293 -2.23 9.89 24.24
N ASN A 294 -2.19 8.76 23.52
CA ASN A 294 -1.08 8.42 22.65
C ASN A 294 -1.00 9.36 21.43
N PHE A 295 -2.14 9.76 20.87
CA PHE A 295 -2.22 10.73 19.78
C PHE A 295 -1.66 12.10 20.19
N ILE A 296 -1.97 12.56 21.42
CA ILE A 296 -1.36 13.76 21.99
C ILE A 296 0.16 13.61 22.06
N SER A 297 0.66 12.50 22.63
CA SER A 297 2.12 12.25 22.74
C SER A 297 2.80 12.30 21.37
N LEU A 298 2.24 11.62 20.37
CA LEU A 298 2.74 11.62 18.98
C LEU A 298 2.67 13.02 18.34
N SER A 299 1.69 13.85 18.69
CA SER A 299 1.55 15.20 18.15
C SER A 299 2.66 16.16 18.60
N GLU A 300 3.27 15.93 19.76
CA GLU A 300 4.27 16.85 20.33
C GLU A 300 5.66 16.67 19.71
N LYS A 301 6.02 15.46 19.27
CA LYS A 301 7.34 15.15 18.71
C LYS A 301 7.46 15.52 17.22
N ALA A 302 8.68 15.68 16.71
CA ALA A 302 8.92 15.73 15.26
C ALA A 302 8.61 14.35 14.64
N ILE A 303 7.86 14.37 13.53
CA ILE A 303 7.70 13.21 12.64
C ILE A 303 9.00 13.14 11.82
N ASN A 304 9.66 11.97 11.75
CA ASN A 304 11.00 11.68 11.16
C ASN A 304 12.16 11.49 12.15
N THR A 305 11.99 10.73 13.23
CA THR A 305 13.13 10.17 13.95
C THR A 305 13.61 8.87 13.29
N SER A 306 14.92 8.62 13.33
CA SER A 306 15.51 7.44 12.67
C SER A 306 15.09 6.15 13.36
N GLY A 307 14.43 5.24 12.64
CA GLY A 307 14.20 3.86 13.11
C GLY A 307 12.76 3.35 12.95
N THR A 308 11.80 4.26 12.91
CA THR A 308 10.34 3.99 12.83
C THR A 308 9.68 4.88 11.76
N ASN A 309 8.43 4.59 11.42
CA ASN A 309 7.64 5.41 10.50
C ASN A 309 6.48 6.11 11.24
N GLU A 310 6.77 7.25 11.86
CA GLU A 310 5.83 8.02 12.68
C GLU A 310 4.53 8.34 11.95
N ASN A 311 4.62 8.57 10.63
CA ASN A 311 3.44 8.86 9.81
C ASN A 311 2.45 7.69 9.84
N MET A 312 2.95 6.46 9.64
CA MET A 312 2.13 5.25 9.68
C MET A 312 1.59 4.98 11.07
N SER A 313 2.35 5.27 12.11
CA SER A 313 1.94 5.08 13.50
C SER A 313 0.72 5.91 13.86
N VAL A 314 0.70 7.19 13.45
CA VAL A 314 -0.45 8.05 13.69
C VAL A 314 -1.67 7.62 12.86
N ILE A 315 -1.45 7.20 11.60
CA ILE A 315 -2.51 6.67 10.73
C ILE A 315 -3.13 5.39 11.33
N ASN A 316 -2.29 4.44 11.76
CA ASN A 316 -2.74 3.18 12.36
C ASN A 316 -3.46 3.41 13.69
N LEU A 317 -3.02 4.37 14.49
CA LEU A 317 -3.73 4.76 15.71
C LEU A 317 -5.18 5.19 15.39
N LEU A 318 -5.38 6.03 14.37
CA LEU A 318 -6.71 6.51 13.99
C LEU A 318 -7.66 5.38 13.55
N LYS A 319 -7.14 4.31 12.93
CA LYS A 319 -7.94 3.13 12.56
C LYS A 319 -8.62 2.49 13.76
N GLY A 320 -8.00 2.56 14.95
CA GLY A 320 -8.51 1.98 16.20
C GLY A 320 -9.61 2.76 16.90
N VAL A 321 -9.87 3.99 16.47
CA VAL A 321 -10.84 4.87 17.11
C VAL A 321 -12.25 4.32 16.95
N LYS A 322 -13.01 4.24 18.04
CA LYS A 322 -14.37 3.67 18.03
C LYS A 322 -15.41 4.76 18.15
N ASN A 323 -15.23 5.66 19.12
CA ASN A 323 -16.19 6.71 19.42
C ASN A 323 -15.81 8.04 18.77
N GLY A 324 -16.30 8.26 17.53
CA GLY A 324 -16.09 9.50 16.80
C GLY A 324 -16.65 10.74 17.52
N VAL A 325 -17.79 10.62 18.22
CA VAL A 325 -18.39 11.74 18.97
C VAL A 325 -17.47 12.19 20.11
N TRP A 326 -16.95 11.23 20.88
CA TRP A 326 -16.02 11.52 21.97
C TRP A 326 -14.72 12.14 21.45
N TRP A 327 -14.16 11.61 20.37
CA TRP A 327 -12.97 12.20 19.72
C TRP A 327 -13.23 13.61 19.21
N GLY A 328 -14.38 13.85 18.59
CA GLY A 328 -14.78 15.19 18.16
C GLY A 328 -14.79 16.18 19.33
N ASN A 329 -15.31 15.78 20.49
CA ASN A 329 -15.26 16.60 21.71
C ASN A 329 -13.85 16.87 22.20
N GLN A 330 -12.93 15.90 22.09
CA GLN A 330 -11.54 16.14 22.44
C GLN A 330 -10.88 17.16 21.50
N ILE A 331 -11.11 17.05 20.19
CA ILE A 331 -10.58 17.96 19.18
C ILE A 331 -11.15 19.37 19.35
N ASN A 332 -12.46 19.50 19.63
CA ASN A 332 -13.06 20.81 19.94
C ASN A 332 -12.40 21.50 21.12
N ASN A 333 -11.97 20.72 22.13
CA ASN A 333 -11.30 21.27 23.31
C ASN A 333 -9.82 21.56 23.08
N ASN A 334 -9.18 20.91 22.12
CA ASN A 334 -7.74 21.03 21.87
C ASN A 334 -7.40 20.73 20.39
N PRO A 335 -7.80 21.60 19.45
CA PRO A 335 -7.67 21.34 18.02
C PRO A 335 -6.21 21.35 17.55
N ASP A 336 -5.34 22.01 18.31
CA ASP A 336 -3.91 22.11 18.01
C ASP A 336 -3.22 20.74 17.97
N VAL A 337 -3.73 19.74 18.70
CA VAL A 337 -3.21 18.37 18.65
C VAL A 337 -3.27 17.82 17.21
N VAL A 338 -4.43 17.97 16.55
CA VAL A 338 -4.62 17.51 15.17
C VAL A 338 -3.82 18.38 14.19
N ARG A 339 -3.79 19.71 14.41
CA ARG A 339 -3.04 20.64 13.56
C ARG A 339 -1.53 20.38 13.60
N LYS A 340 -0.96 20.09 14.78
CA LYS A 340 0.45 19.73 14.93
C LYS A 340 0.80 18.51 14.08
N VAL A 341 -0.01 17.46 14.15
CA VAL A 341 0.17 16.25 13.32
C VAL A 341 0.07 16.58 11.83
N LEU A 342 -1.01 17.23 11.41
CA LEU A 342 -1.25 17.62 10.02
C LEU A 342 -0.16 18.52 9.43
N ASN A 343 0.55 19.28 10.27
CA ASN A 343 1.66 20.13 9.87
C ASN A 343 2.99 19.40 9.76
N LYS A 344 3.14 18.27 10.46
CA LYS A 344 4.38 17.48 10.50
C LYS A 344 4.34 16.29 9.55
N ILE A 345 3.14 15.80 9.22
CA ILE A 345 2.98 14.60 8.39
C ILE A 345 3.61 14.81 7.01
N GLN A 346 4.38 13.83 6.56
CA GLN A 346 5.02 13.92 5.26
C GLN A 346 3.98 13.88 4.15
N ALA A 347 4.35 14.51 3.06
CA ALA A 347 3.59 14.60 1.83
C ALA A 347 2.87 13.31 1.42
N LYS A 348 3.62 12.23 1.27
CA LYS A 348 3.12 10.94 0.80
C LYS A 348 2.16 10.22 1.75
N TYR A 349 2.00 10.67 3.00
CA TYR A 349 1.11 10.03 4.00
C TYR A 349 -0.04 10.93 4.46
N LEU A 350 -0.03 12.22 4.09
CA LEU A 350 -1.10 13.17 4.45
C LEU A 350 -2.47 12.67 3.99
N GLU A 351 -2.51 11.98 2.86
CA GLU A 351 -3.68 11.30 2.34
C GLU A 351 -4.31 10.35 3.34
N ASP A 352 -3.56 9.31 3.68
CA ASP A 352 -4.01 8.21 4.51
C ASP A 352 -4.48 8.76 5.86
N PHE A 353 -3.80 9.77 6.36
CA PHE A 353 -4.19 10.47 7.56
C PHE A 353 -5.53 11.22 7.42
N ILE A 354 -5.74 12.00 6.35
CA ILE A 354 -7.01 12.70 6.13
C ILE A 354 -8.15 11.69 5.95
N ILE A 355 -7.89 10.58 5.26
CA ILE A 355 -8.86 9.50 5.08
C ILE A 355 -9.22 8.89 6.43
N GLU A 356 -8.24 8.47 7.22
CA GLU A 356 -8.50 7.87 8.52
C GLU A 356 -9.17 8.86 9.49
N LEU A 357 -8.75 10.12 9.52
CA LEU A 357 -9.41 11.16 10.30
C LEU A 357 -10.86 11.40 9.87
N SER A 358 -11.13 11.34 8.56
CA SER A 358 -12.50 11.45 8.03
C SER A 358 -13.35 10.24 8.36
N LYS A 359 -12.76 9.03 8.38
CA LYS A 359 -13.43 7.81 8.88
C LYS A 359 -13.77 7.93 10.37
N VAL A 360 -12.89 8.54 11.17
CA VAL A 360 -13.21 8.87 12.57
C VAL A 360 -14.37 9.86 12.65
N GLY A 361 -14.36 10.91 11.83
CA GLY A 361 -15.46 11.88 11.74
C GLY A 361 -16.78 11.21 11.37
N ARG A 362 -16.79 10.31 10.38
CA ARG A 362 -17.98 9.55 9.97
C ARG A 362 -18.59 8.73 11.11
N LYS A 363 -17.78 8.18 12.02
CA LYS A 363 -18.25 7.47 13.23
C LYS A 363 -19.04 8.39 14.19
N ALA A 364 -18.99 9.71 14.00
CA ALA A 364 -19.77 10.69 14.76
C ALA A 364 -21.08 11.10 14.08
N TRP A 365 -21.31 10.76 12.81
CA TRP A 365 -22.41 11.28 12.01
C TRP A 365 -23.67 10.43 12.08
N LYS A 366 -24.82 11.09 12.01
CA LYS A 366 -26.15 10.51 11.83
C LYS A 366 -26.70 10.88 10.46
N ASP A 367 -27.72 10.16 9.99
CA ASP A 367 -28.37 10.45 8.70
C ASP A 367 -28.86 11.90 8.59
N SER A 368 -29.36 12.46 9.69
CA SER A 368 -29.76 13.87 9.78
C SER A 368 -28.61 14.85 9.54
N ASP A 369 -27.38 14.47 9.86
CA ASP A 369 -26.23 15.36 9.73
C ASP A 369 -25.83 15.52 8.25
N TYR A 370 -25.99 14.48 7.43
CA TYR A 370 -25.75 14.59 5.98
C TYR A 370 -26.78 15.50 5.29
N GLN A 371 -28.05 15.42 5.70
CA GLN A 371 -29.12 16.24 5.11
C GLN A 371 -28.95 17.73 5.44
N ASN A 372 -28.45 18.03 6.64
CA ASN A 372 -28.26 19.39 7.14
C ASN A 372 -26.84 19.92 6.92
N ALA A 373 -25.97 19.16 6.24
CA ALA A 373 -24.59 19.54 6.03
C ALA A 373 -24.48 20.82 5.20
N ILE A 374 -23.69 21.78 5.71
CA ILE A 374 -23.41 23.04 5.03
C ILE A 374 -22.69 22.76 3.73
N SER A 375 -23.15 23.38 2.64
CA SER A 375 -22.46 23.31 1.36
C SER A 375 -21.17 24.13 1.40
N TYR A 376 -20.05 23.45 1.24
CA TYR A 376 -18.69 23.98 1.29
C TYR A 376 -17.99 23.72 -0.04
N SER A 377 -17.07 24.60 -0.41
CA SER A 377 -16.25 24.46 -1.62
C SER A 377 -14.79 24.54 -1.23
N LEU A 378 -13.98 23.59 -1.68
CA LEU A 378 -12.52 23.73 -1.57
C LEU A 378 -11.95 24.63 -2.68
N GLU A 379 -12.79 24.99 -3.64
CA GLU A 379 -12.47 25.89 -4.76
C GLU A 379 -13.07 27.26 -4.55
N MET A 380 -12.41 28.26 -5.13
CA MET A 380 -12.99 29.56 -5.37
C MET A 380 -14.15 29.42 -6.36
N LYS A 381 -15.33 29.94 -6.01
CA LYS A 381 -16.47 29.97 -6.93
C LYS A 381 -16.63 31.36 -7.51
N ASP A 382 -16.72 31.46 -8.83
CA ASP A 382 -16.94 32.73 -9.51
C ASP A 382 -18.40 32.81 -9.98
N ILE A 383 -19.08 33.91 -9.66
CA ILE A 383 -20.36 34.29 -10.28
C ILE A 383 -20.05 35.23 -11.43
N LEU A 384 -20.54 34.87 -12.61
CA LEU A 384 -20.36 35.65 -13.84
C LEU A 384 -21.58 36.51 -14.13
N LYS A 385 -21.36 37.77 -14.51
CA LYS A 385 -22.37 38.65 -15.10
C LYS A 385 -21.87 39.22 -16.41
N ASN A 386 -22.63 38.98 -17.48
CA ASN A 386 -22.20 39.26 -18.86
C ASN A 386 -20.82 38.67 -19.19
N GLY A 387 -20.53 37.52 -18.59
CA GLY A 387 -19.24 36.85 -18.74
C GLY A 387 -18.15 37.36 -17.82
N ILE A 388 -18.25 38.49 -17.12
CA ILE A 388 -17.19 38.97 -16.21
C ILE A 388 -17.41 38.36 -14.82
N VAL A 389 -16.34 37.95 -14.12
CA VAL A 389 -16.41 37.57 -12.70
C VAL A 389 -16.88 38.78 -11.92
N GLU A 390 -18.14 38.78 -11.49
CA GLU A 390 -18.73 39.84 -10.69
C GLU A 390 -18.32 39.65 -9.23
N ASN A 391 -18.39 38.41 -8.75
CA ASN A 391 -18.07 38.04 -7.38
C ASN A 391 -17.32 36.70 -7.34
N ARG A 392 -16.24 36.65 -6.55
CA ARG A 392 -15.49 35.46 -6.21
C ARG A 392 -15.70 35.07 -4.76
N PHE A 393 -16.12 33.84 -4.53
CA PHE A 393 -16.41 33.28 -3.22
C PHE A 393 -15.25 32.39 -2.78
N VAL A 394 -14.57 32.76 -1.69
CA VAL A 394 -13.49 31.96 -1.09
C VAL A 394 -14.01 31.41 0.22
N TYR A 395 -14.26 30.10 0.25
CA TYR A 395 -14.77 29.44 1.44
C TYR A 395 -13.65 29.21 2.46
N TRP A 396 -14.01 29.32 3.73
CA TRP A 396 -13.07 29.20 4.83
C TRP A 396 -13.70 28.45 6.00
N SER A 397 -12.85 27.83 6.81
CA SER A 397 -13.19 27.37 8.15
C SER A 397 -12.13 27.82 9.14
N GLY A 398 -12.57 28.44 10.24
CA GLY A 398 -11.71 28.97 11.30
C GLY A 398 -12.14 28.46 12.68
N PHE A 399 -11.19 28.19 13.56
CA PHE A 399 -11.51 27.80 14.94
C PHE A 399 -11.78 29.02 15.81
N LEU A 400 -12.89 28.97 16.53
CA LEU A 400 -13.32 29.96 17.50
C LEU A 400 -12.99 29.48 18.92
N GLU A 401 -11.95 30.06 19.50
CA GLU A 401 -11.39 29.62 20.79
C GLU A 401 -12.40 29.68 21.95
N LYS A 402 -13.25 30.72 22.00
CA LYS A 402 -14.22 30.90 23.09
C LYS A 402 -15.35 29.89 23.01
N GLU A 403 -15.83 29.62 21.80
CA GLU A 403 -16.95 28.72 21.51
C GLU A 403 -16.52 27.27 21.43
N LYS A 404 -15.21 27.01 21.30
CA LYS A 404 -14.62 25.68 21.07
C LYS A 404 -15.25 24.97 19.87
N LYS A 405 -15.46 25.73 18.81
CA LYS A 405 -16.16 25.33 17.59
C LYS A 405 -15.48 25.95 16.37
N PHE A 406 -15.87 25.50 15.20
CA PHE A 406 -15.36 25.93 13.92
C PHE A 406 -16.41 26.76 13.20
N GLU A 407 -16.11 28.02 12.97
CA GLU A 407 -16.88 28.85 12.07
C GLU A 407 -16.58 28.44 10.63
N VAL A 408 -17.61 28.38 9.80
CA VAL A 408 -17.53 28.06 8.39
C VAL A 408 -18.27 29.16 7.64
N GLY A 409 -17.63 29.69 6.60
CA GLY A 409 -18.18 30.78 5.83
C GLY A 409 -17.50 30.93 4.47
N PHE A 410 -17.74 32.06 3.83
CA PHE A 410 -16.99 32.48 2.65
C PHE A 410 -16.75 33.99 2.66
N THR A 411 -15.69 34.43 1.99
CA THR A 411 -15.46 35.84 1.65
C THR A 411 -15.84 36.07 0.18
N ILE A 412 -16.48 37.20 -0.07
CA ILE A 412 -16.86 37.68 -1.40
C ILE A 412 -15.82 38.69 -1.82
N HIS A 413 -15.26 38.52 -3.01
CA HIS A 413 -14.38 39.50 -3.62
C HIS A 413 -14.98 39.97 -4.95
N SER A 414 -15.12 41.28 -5.10
CA SER A 414 -15.64 41.88 -6.33
C SER A 414 -14.51 42.55 -7.11
N TYR A 415 -14.66 42.61 -8.43
CA TYR A 415 -13.72 43.37 -9.27
C TYR A 415 -14.07 44.86 -9.22
N ILE A 416 -13.19 45.66 -8.61
CA ILE A 416 -13.27 47.12 -8.56
C ILE A 416 -12.05 47.66 -9.32
N ASP A 417 -12.29 48.44 -10.37
CA ASP A 417 -11.24 49.05 -11.22
C ASP A 417 -10.20 48.05 -11.77
N GLY A 418 -10.63 46.83 -12.10
CA GLY A 418 -9.77 45.78 -12.66
C GLY A 418 -8.99 44.97 -11.61
N ASN A 419 -9.13 45.28 -10.33
CA ASN A 419 -8.52 44.52 -9.23
C ASN A 419 -9.58 43.79 -8.41
N LEU A 420 -9.22 42.59 -7.94
CA LEU A 420 -10.06 41.81 -7.05
C LEU A 420 -9.92 42.36 -5.63
N ALA A 421 -11.00 42.87 -5.04
CA ALA A 421 -11.02 43.39 -3.68
C ALA A 421 -12.10 42.69 -2.85
N GLU A 422 -11.81 42.40 -1.58
CA GLU A 422 -12.82 41.86 -0.65
C GLU A 422 -13.96 42.87 -0.50
N SER A 423 -15.18 42.41 -0.77
CA SER A 423 -16.40 43.22 -0.75
C SER A 423 -17.39 42.78 0.34
N GLY A 424 -17.16 41.62 0.95
CA GLY A 424 -17.92 41.15 2.10
C GLY A 424 -17.56 39.74 2.53
N SER A 425 -18.23 39.26 3.58
CA SER A 425 -18.08 37.89 4.07
C SER A 425 -19.40 37.41 4.67
N GLU A 426 -19.67 36.11 4.59
CA GLU A 426 -20.84 35.48 5.18
C GLU A 426 -20.46 34.25 5.99
N THR A 427 -20.99 34.15 7.20
CA THR A 427 -20.88 32.96 8.05
C THR A 427 -22.05 32.03 7.74
N LEU A 428 -21.73 30.81 7.31
CA LEU A 428 -22.69 29.76 7.02
C LEU A 428 -23.09 28.97 8.28
N GLY A 429 -22.20 28.89 9.26
CA GLY A 429 -22.52 28.26 10.54
C GLY A 429 -21.33 28.07 11.47
N ILE A 430 -21.64 27.74 12.73
CA ILE A 430 -20.66 27.44 13.78
C ILE A 430 -20.83 25.96 14.18
N ASN A 431 -19.82 25.17 13.89
CA ASN A 431 -19.88 23.72 13.81
C ASN A 431 -18.89 23.06 14.77
N TYR A 432 -19.12 21.80 15.12
CA TYR A 432 -18.11 21.01 15.82
C TYR A 432 -17.06 20.50 14.82
N ALA A 433 -15.89 20.07 15.31
CA ALA A 433 -14.76 19.57 14.53
C ALA A 433 -15.16 18.51 13.51
N PHE A 434 -16.05 17.60 13.92
CA PHE A 434 -16.57 16.54 13.08
C PHE A 434 -17.99 16.78 12.61
N THR A 435 -18.49 18.01 12.53
CA THR A 435 -19.70 18.23 11.73
C THR A 435 -19.37 17.98 10.24
N PRO A 436 -20.22 17.29 9.46
CA PRO A 436 -19.98 17.09 8.04
C PRO A 436 -20.21 18.38 7.26
N LEU A 437 -19.28 18.71 6.36
CA LEU A 437 -19.43 19.72 5.32
C LEU A 437 -19.60 19.03 3.98
N LYS A 438 -20.62 19.47 3.23
CA LYS A 438 -21.00 18.90 1.95
C LYS A 438 -20.27 19.58 0.80
N ILE A 439 -19.56 18.84 -0.03
CA ILE A 439 -18.91 19.32 -1.25
C ILE A 439 -19.71 18.79 -2.45
N PRO A 440 -20.51 19.64 -3.13
CA PRO A 440 -21.31 19.21 -4.26
C PRO A 440 -20.46 18.86 -5.49
N ASP A 441 -20.81 17.79 -6.21
CA ASP A 441 -20.20 17.43 -7.50
C ASP A 441 -21.21 16.74 -8.42
N ASP A 442 -20.96 16.80 -9.72
CA ASP A 442 -21.87 16.30 -10.76
C ASP A 442 -22.11 14.78 -10.69
N LYS A 443 -21.24 14.05 -9.99
CA LYS A 443 -21.31 12.59 -9.79
C LYS A 443 -21.85 12.18 -8.42
N GLY A 444 -22.12 13.14 -7.53
CA GLY A 444 -22.64 12.92 -6.18
C GLY A 444 -22.02 13.87 -5.15
N ASP A 445 -22.76 14.16 -4.08
CA ASP A 445 -22.27 15.01 -2.99
C ASP A 445 -21.24 14.27 -2.11
N TYR A 446 -20.18 14.96 -1.70
CA TYR A 446 -19.13 14.45 -0.81
C TYR A 446 -19.19 15.10 0.57
N PHE A 447 -18.60 14.46 1.57
CA PHE A 447 -18.62 14.97 2.94
C PHE A 447 -17.24 14.90 3.58
N ILE A 448 -16.79 16.03 4.15
CA ILE A 448 -15.55 16.11 4.94
C ILE A 448 -15.85 16.66 6.33
N PRO A 449 -15.11 16.27 7.38
CA PRO A 449 -15.21 16.91 8.69
C PRO A 449 -14.77 18.38 8.65
N THR A 450 -15.40 19.26 9.43
CA THR A 450 -15.03 20.67 9.52
C THR A 450 -13.54 20.90 9.85
N ILE A 451 -12.93 20.11 10.74
CA ILE A 451 -11.49 20.22 11.06
C ILE A 451 -10.58 19.99 9.85
N VAL A 452 -11.02 19.13 8.91
CA VAL A 452 -10.29 18.89 7.65
C VAL A 452 -10.39 20.12 6.75
N ALA A 453 -11.56 20.75 6.65
CA ALA A 453 -11.72 22.01 5.91
C ALA A 453 -10.91 23.17 6.52
N ASN A 454 -10.82 23.25 7.85
CA ASN A 454 -10.00 24.24 8.55
C ASN A 454 -8.52 24.12 8.18
N TYR A 455 -7.98 22.90 8.10
CA TYR A 455 -6.60 22.69 7.66
C TYR A 455 -6.32 23.21 6.24
N PHE A 456 -7.25 22.99 5.31
CA PHE A 456 -7.11 23.51 3.94
C PHE A 456 -7.18 25.05 3.89
N THR A 457 -7.91 25.67 4.82
CA THR A 457 -8.07 27.12 4.93
C THR A 457 -6.85 27.81 5.52
N GLU A 458 -6.32 27.34 6.66
CA GLU A 458 -5.28 28.04 7.44
C GLU A 458 -3.92 28.13 6.74
N LYS A 459 -3.65 27.24 5.78
CA LYS A 459 -2.30 27.04 5.26
C LYS A 459 -2.01 27.70 3.93
N GLN A 460 -2.98 28.41 3.30
CA GLN A 460 -2.89 28.90 1.90
C GLN A 460 -2.22 27.86 1.00
N ILE A 461 -2.99 26.99 0.35
CA ILE A 461 -2.49 25.82 -0.42
C ILE A 461 -1.15 26.10 -1.15
N ASP A 462 -0.05 25.70 -0.52
CA ASP A 462 1.32 25.85 -1.04
C ASP A 462 1.62 24.74 -2.07
N GLU A 463 2.53 25.00 -3.01
CA GLU A 463 2.87 24.17 -4.19
C GLU A 463 3.24 22.71 -3.85
N ASP A 464 3.74 22.46 -2.64
CA ASP A 464 4.10 21.11 -2.20
C ASP A 464 2.89 20.28 -1.73
N ARG A 465 1.84 20.93 -1.21
CA ARG A 465 0.56 20.30 -0.81
C ARG A 465 -0.38 20.04 -1.96
N TRP A 466 -0.15 20.73 -3.08
CA TRP A 466 -0.73 20.42 -4.37
C TRP A 466 -0.31 19.04 -4.88
N THR A 467 0.99 18.75 -4.91
CA THR A 467 1.56 17.47 -5.37
C THR A 467 1.09 16.28 -4.52
N ILE A 468 0.79 16.53 -3.24
CA ILE A 468 0.25 15.55 -2.32
C ILE A 468 -1.15 15.13 -2.73
N LEU A 469 -2.07 16.09 -2.89
CA LEU A 469 -3.45 15.88 -3.39
C LEU A 469 -3.48 15.17 -4.74
N GLU A 470 -2.45 15.33 -5.57
CA GLU A 470 -2.30 14.63 -6.84
C GLU A 470 -1.93 13.15 -6.69
N ASN A 471 -1.06 12.82 -5.73
CA ASN A 471 -0.65 11.44 -5.46
C ASN A 471 -1.76 10.64 -4.77
N ILE A 472 -2.63 11.32 -4.01
CA ILE A 472 -3.88 10.76 -3.44
C ILE A 472 -4.75 10.08 -4.47
N THR A 473 -4.81 10.72 -5.63
CA THR A 473 -5.69 10.29 -6.70
C THR A 473 -5.15 9.11 -7.50
N ALA A 474 -3.89 8.72 -7.27
CA ALA A 474 -3.19 7.71 -8.04
C ALA A 474 -3.00 6.35 -7.31
N GLY A 475 -3.10 6.30 -5.98
CA GLY A 475 -2.67 5.15 -5.17
C GLY A 475 -3.75 4.16 -4.69
N LEU A 476 -5.05 4.45 -4.87
CA LEU A 476 -6.14 3.69 -4.23
C LEU A 476 -6.75 2.61 -5.13
N LEU A 477 -6.29 1.35 -4.99
CA LEU A 477 -7.08 0.11 -5.12
C LEU A 477 -6.39 -1.02 -4.30
N PRO A 478 -7.11 -2.01 -3.70
CA PRO A 478 -8.54 -2.33 -3.82
C PRO A 478 -9.31 -2.48 -2.48
N GLU A 479 -10.64 -2.60 -2.62
CA GLU A 479 -11.71 -2.88 -1.61
C GLU A 479 -12.35 -1.68 -0.88
N PHE A 480 -12.97 -0.72 -1.57
CA PHE A 480 -14.21 -0.03 -1.16
C PHE A 480 -14.83 0.71 -2.37
N GLU A 481 -16.15 0.88 -2.39
CA GLU A 481 -17.00 1.12 -3.58
C GLU A 481 -16.65 2.30 -4.52
N LEU A 482 -16.67 2.00 -5.83
CA LEU A 482 -16.22 2.75 -7.02
C LEU A 482 -16.77 4.18 -7.27
N VAL A 483 -17.69 4.72 -6.47
CA VAL A 483 -18.38 6.01 -6.76
C VAL A 483 -17.79 7.18 -5.98
N ALA A 484 -17.48 7.00 -4.69
CA ALA A 484 -16.83 8.03 -3.86
C ALA A 484 -15.37 8.30 -4.26
N PHE A 485 -14.72 7.35 -4.97
CA PHE A 485 -13.30 7.43 -5.33
C PHE A 485 -13.00 8.03 -6.71
N LYS A 486 -13.96 7.99 -7.66
CA LYS A 486 -13.84 8.76 -8.92
C LYS A 486 -13.86 10.28 -8.71
N SER A 487 -14.22 10.72 -7.51
CA SER A 487 -14.42 12.10 -7.05
C SER A 487 -13.15 12.83 -6.62
N PHE A 488 -12.32 12.25 -5.75
CA PHE A 488 -11.12 12.95 -5.29
C PHE A 488 -10.18 13.27 -6.46
N SER A 489 -10.21 12.46 -7.54
CA SER A 489 -9.56 12.75 -8.81
C SER A 489 -10.11 13.97 -9.57
N SER A 490 -11.44 14.23 -9.51
CA SER A 490 -12.05 15.43 -10.06
C SER A 490 -11.75 16.65 -9.18
N LEU A 491 -11.76 16.48 -7.85
CA LEU A 491 -11.37 17.52 -6.89
C LEU A 491 -9.89 17.91 -7.05
N ALA A 492 -8.97 16.96 -7.16
CA ALA A 492 -7.54 17.27 -7.43
C ALA A 492 -7.35 17.93 -8.80
N ALA A 493 -8.09 17.51 -9.82
CA ALA A 493 -8.10 18.18 -11.13
C ALA A 493 -8.61 19.62 -11.03
N LYS A 494 -9.69 19.86 -10.26
CA LYS A 494 -10.27 21.19 -10.08
C LYS A 494 -9.38 22.11 -9.24
N LEU A 495 -8.82 21.56 -8.17
CA LEU A 495 -7.84 22.19 -7.33
C LEU A 495 -6.60 22.59 -8.20
N ARG A 496 -6.06 21.72 -9.07
CA ARG A 496 -4.95 22.05 -10.00
C ARG A 496 -5.18 23.33 -10.83
N TYR A 497 -6.43 23.65 -11.18
CA TYR A 497 -6.75 24.88 -11.91
C TYR A 497 -6.53 26.15 -11.10
N SER A 498 -6.70 26.12 -9.78
CA SER A 498 -6.42 27.26 -8.90
C SER A 498 -4.92 27.59 -8.82
N LYS A 499 -4.05 26.58 -8.88
CA LYS A 499 -2.58 26.75 -9.00
C LYS A 499 -2.22 27.52 -10.27
N TYR A 500 -2.82 27.15 -11.41
CA TYR A 500 -2.55 27.85 -12.67
C TYR A 500 -3.04 29.30 -12.63
N LEU A 501 -4.17 29.59 -11.98
CA LEU A 501 -4.64 30.97 -11.79
C LEU A 501 -3.70 31.79 -10.88
N LYS A 502 -3.07 31.19 -9.87
CA LYS A 502 -2.09 31.89 -9.03
C LYS A 502 -0.86 32.33 -9.83
N ILE A 503 -0.36 31.45 -10.71
CA ILE A 503 0.88 31.69 -11.47
C ILE A 503 0.60 32.45 -12.77
N LEU A 504 -0.26 31.90 -13.63
CA LEU A 504 -0.57 32.48 -14.94
C LEU A 504 -1.53 33.67 -14.82
N GLY A 505 -2.31 33.77 -13.74
CA GLY A 505 -3.16 34.92 -13.49
C GLY A 505 -2.39 36.19 -13.18
N GLU A 506 -1.08 36.15 -12.95
CA GLU A 506 -0.22 37.34 -12.90
C GLU A 506 0.21 37.81 -14.30
N ASN A 507 0.10 36.95 -15.32
CA ASN A 507 0.47 37.30 -16.69
C ASN A 507 -0.62 38.17 -17.35
N PRO A 508 -0.31 39.41 -17.78
CA PRO A 508 -1.31 40.31 -18.35
C PRO A 508 -1.96 39.80 -19.65
N ALA A 509 -1.23 39.03 -20.47
CA ALA A 509 -1.76 38.45 -21.70
C ALA A 509 -2.73 37.30 -21.42
N PHE A 510 -2.44 36.46 -20.41
CA PHE A 510 -3.34 35.42 -19.95
C PHE A 510 -4.60 36.02 -19.31
N GLN A 511 -4.45 37.03 -18.45
CA GLN A 511 -5.59 37.77 -17.87
C GLN A 511 -6.49 38.38 -18.95
N LYS A 512 -5.90 39.03 -19.96
CA LYS A 512 -6.67 39.61 -21.07
C LYS A 512 -7.49 38.55 -21.80
N ILE A 513 -6.91 37.38 -22.05
CA ILE A 513 -7.61 36.28 -22.72
C ILE A 513 -8.70 35.67 -21.84
N LEU A 514 -8.45 35.54 -20.53
CA LEU A 514 -9.49 35.14 -19.58
C LEU A 514 -10.70 36.08 -19.70
N VAL A 515 -10.49 37.40 -19.67
CA VAL A 515 -11.56 38.41 -19.82
C VAL A 515 -12.26 38.32 -21.17
N GLU A 516 -11.53 38.09 -22.26
CA GLU A 516 -12.15 37.93 -23.59
C GLU A 516 -13.05 36.69 -23.65
N LEU A 517 -12.52 35.53 -23.23
CA LEU A 517 -13.23 34.27 -23.27
C LEU A 517 -14.38 34.21 -22.28
N SER A 518 -14.33 35.00 -21.22
CA SER A 518 -15.38 35.04 -20.23
C SER A 518 -16.71 35.52 -20.84
N SER A 519 -16.66 36.38 -21.88
CA SER A 519 -17.84 36.84 -22.64
C SER A 519 -18.32 35.89 -23.75
N THR A 520 -17.43 35.11 -24.37
CA THR A 520 -17.76 34.17 -25.44
C THR A 520 -16.77 33.02 -25.45
N ARG A 521 -17.28 31.82 -25.16
CA ARG A 521 -16.51 30.58 -25.09
C ARG A 521 -16.80 29.71 -26.30
N TYR A 522 -15.77 29.06 -26.84
CA TYR A 522 -15.83 28.25 -28.05
C TYR A 522 -15.75 26.75 -27.76
N MET A 523 -15.11 26.36 -26.66
CA MET A 523 -14.83 24.95 -26.33
C MET A 523 -15.31 24.53 -24.93
N THR A 524 -16.36 25.18 -24.39
CA THR A 524 -16.92 24.89 -23.05
C THR A 524 -17.28 23.42 -22.82
N LYS A 525 -17.68 22.72 -23.89
CA LYS A 525 -18.01 21.30 -23.84
C LYS A 525 -16.83 20.42 -23.43
N TYR A 526 -15.60 20.88 -23.67
CA TYR A 526 -14.38 20.08 -23.48
C TYR A 526 -13.41 20.69 -22.47
N LEU A 527 -13.36 22.03 -22.37
CA LEU A 527 -12.31 22.76 -21.65
C LEU A 527 -12.86 23.66 -20.54
N SER A 528 -12.11 23.77 -19.44
CA SER A 528 -12.31 24.84 -18.45
C SER A 528 -11.97 26.22 -19.04
N LEU A 529 -12.29 27.30 -18.32
CA LEU A 529 -11.97 28.67 -18.77
C LEU A 529 -10.46 28.86 -18.92
N GLU A 530 -9.68 28.37 -17.95
CA GLU A 530 -8.23 28.46 -17.90
C GLU A 530 -7.58 27.62 -19.00
N GLU A 531 -8.10 26.41 -19.24
CA GLU A 531 -7.63 25.54 -20.32
C GLU A 531 -7.88 26.16 -21.69
N GLU A 532 -9.07 26.71 -21.91
CA GLU A 532 -9.39 27.40 -23.16
C GLU A 532 -8.56 28.68 -23.33
N ALA A 533 -8.34 29.43 -22.25
CA ALA A 533 -7.46 30.58 -22.23
C ALA A 533 -6.01 30.20 -22.55
N ALA A 534 -5.53 29.06 -22.06
CA ALA A 534 -4.20 28.57 -22.36
C ALA A 534 -4.03 28.21 -23.85
N VAL A 535 -5.02 27.53 -24.42
CA VAL A 535 -5.03 27.21 -25.86
C VAL A 535 -5.09 28.49 -26.69
N ARG A 536 -5.96 29.44 -26.34
CA ARG A 536 -6.08 30.72 -27.06
C ARG A 536 -4.82 31.58 -26.93
N LEU A 537 -4.18 31.60 -25.75
CA LEU A 537 -2.89 32.28 -25.53
C LEU A 537 -1.79 31.72 -26.43
N TYR A 538 -1.84 30.43 -26.72
CA TYR A 538 -0.84 29.78 -27.56
C TYR A 538 -0.94 30.29 -29.00
N THR A 539 -2.13 30.64 -29.47
CA THR A 539 -2.34 31.22 -30.80
C THR A 539 -1.96 32.71 -30.91
N THR A 540 -1.25 33.25 -29.91
CA THR A 540 -0.68 34.61 -29.92
C THR A 540 0.84 34.54 -30.00
N GLY A 541 1.53 35.69 -30.05
CA GLY A 541 3.01 35.72 -30.00
C GLY A 541 3.65 35.02 -28.79
N TYR A 542 2.85 34.69 -27.75
CA TYR A 542 3.30 34.04 -26.53
C TYR A 542 3.83 32.59 -26.76
N TYR A 543 3.40 31.88 -27.83
CA TYR A 543 3.94 30.54 -28.12
C TYR A 543 5.46 30.55 -28.33
N SER A 544 6.01 31.66 -28.85
CA SER A 544 7.41 31.75 -29.24
C SER A 544 8.33 31.58 -28.04
N GLY A 545 7.99 32.21 -26.90
CA GLY A 545 8.69 32.08 -25.64
C GLY A 545 8.63 30.66 -25.09
N LEU A 546 7.42 30.11 -24.96
CA LEU A 546 7.21 28.74 -24.45
C LEU A 546 7.96 27.69 -25.27
N ASN A 547 7.81 27.72 -26.60
CA ASN A 547 8.44 26.74 -27.48
C ASN A 547 9.96 26.90 -27.50
N ARG A 548 10.49 28.12 -27.36
CA ARG A 548 11.94 28.35 -27.22
C ARG A 548 12.47 27.81 -25.89
N ALA A 549 11.73 27.97 -24.80
CA ALA A 549 12.08 27.39 -23.49
C ALA A 549 12.09 25.85 -23.53
N LEU A 550 11.09 25.23 -24.16
CA LEU A 550 11.00 23.77 -24.31
C LEU A 550 12.15 23.18 -25.14
N ARG A 551 12.70 23.94 -26.09
CA ARG A 551 13.88 23.55 -26.86
C ARG A 551 15.20 23.79 -26.12
N GLY A 552 15.17 24.43 -24.95
CA GLY A 552 16.34 24.81 -24.18
C GLY A 552 17.03 26.09 -24.67
N GLY A 553 16.36 26.89 -25.50
CA GLY A 553 16.90 28.15 -26.02
C GLY A 553 16.80 29.32 -25.02
N ILE A 554 15.91 29.22 -24.03
CA ILE A 554 15.82 30.13 -22.87
C ILE A 554 15.48 29.35 -21.60
N PRO A 555 15.66 29.93 -20.40
CA PRO A 555 15.29 29.29 -19.15
C PRO A 555 13.82 28.90 -19.08
N MET A 556 13.55 27.74 -18.48
CA MET A 556 12.21 27.25 -18.18
C MET A 556 11.75 27.83 -16.84
N THR A 557 11.02 28.95 -16.89
CA THR A 557 10.46 29.63 -15.71
C THR A 557 9.27 28.85 -15.13
N GLU A 558 8.88 29.14 -13.88
CA GLU A 558 7.68 28.53 -13.26
C GLU A 558 6.41 28.85 -14.06
N GLU A 559 6.30 30.06 -14.60
CA GLU A 559 5.24 30.45 -15.52
C GLU A 559 5.19 29.53 -16.76
N TYR A 560 6.33 29.28 -17.41
CA TYR A 560 6.37 28.40 -18.58
C TYR A 560 6.13 26.92 -18.24
N LYS A 561 6.51 26.47 -17.04
CA LYS A 561 6.17 25.12 -16.56
C LYS A 561 4.67 24.98 -16.35
N ALA A 562 4.07 25.90 -15.60
CA ALA A 562 2.63 25.97 -15.36
C ALA A 562 1.87 26.02 -16.69
N TYR A 563 2.32 26.86 -17.63
CA TYR A 563 1.68 27.00 -18.92
C TYR A 563 1.80 25.75 -19.80
N LYS A 564 2.98 25.11 -19.84
CA LYS A 564 3.20 23.84 -20.54
C LYS A 564 2.25 22.75 -20.02
N GLU A 565 2.10 22.64 -18.71
CA GLU A 565 1.23 21.63 -18.08
C GLU A 565 -0.23 21.87 -18.42
N LEU A 566 -0.71 23.09 -18.20
CA LEU A 566 -2.09 23.47 -18.49
C LEU A 566 -2.45 23.23 -19.97
N LEU A 567 -1.56 23.60 -20.90
CA LEU A 567 -1.79 23.40 -22.33
C LEU A 567 -1.81 21.92 -22.73
N ASN A 568 -0.91 21.08 -22.18
CA ASN A 568 -0.97 19.64 -22.42
C ASN A 568 -2.25 19.01 -21.87
N ASN A 569 -2.72 19.47 -20.70
CA ASN A 569 -3.96 19.02 -20.09
C ASN A 569 -5.18 19.37 -20.95
N ALA A 570 -5.24 20.60 -21.47
CA ALA A 570 -6.28 21.02 -22.40
C ALA A 570 -6.30 20.12 -23.66
N LEU A 571 -5.14 19.88 -24.28
CA LEU A 571 -5.03 19.03 -25.47
C LEU A 571 -5.44 17.56 -25.20
N ASN A 572 -5.27 17.05 -23.98
CA ASN A 572 -5.73 15.70 -23.62
C ASN A 572 -7.25 15.56 -23.68
N LYS A 573 -8.00 16.63 -23.37
CA LYS A 573 -9.47 16.62 -23.29
C LYS A 573 -10.15 16.83 -24.64
N LEU A 574 -9.48 17.52 -25.58
CA LEU A 574 -10.05 17.80 -26.88
C LEU A 574 -10.33 16.52 -27.69
N PRO A 575 -11.41 16.47 -28.48
CA PRO A 575 -11.71 15.32 -29.33
C PRO A 575 -10.60 15.09 -30.35
N LYS A 576 -10.50 13.84 -30.85
CA LYS A 576 -9.62 13.55 -31.98
C LYS A 576 -10.14 14.25 -33.22
N THR A 577 -9.23 14.70 -34.07
CA THR A 577 -9.55 15.24 -35.38
C THR A 577 -9.97 14.12 -36.32
N SER A 578 -10.81 14.43 -37.32
CA SER A 578 -11.21 13.48 -38.36
C SER A 578 -10.12 13.27 -39.41
N SER A 579 -9.22 14.24 -39.58
CA SER A 579 -8.06 14.11 -40.45
C SER A 579 -6.96 13.28 -39.78
N SER A 580 -6.23 12.51 -40.58
CA SER A 580 -5.00 11.83 -40.18
C SER A 580 -3.75 12.43 -40.82
N THR A 581 -3.91 13.48 -41.63
CA THR A 581 -2.84 14.14 -42.39
C THR A 581 -2.84 15.62 -42.09
N PHE A 582 -1.65 16.16 -41.77
CA PHE A 582 -1.45 17.54 -41.40
C PHE A 582 -0.21 18.11 -42.09
N TYR A 583 -0.16 19.42 -42.25
CA TYR A 583 0.91 20.14 -42.93
C TYR A 583 1.52 21.19 -42.01
N ARG A 584 2.84 21.33 -42.08
CA ARG A 584 3.59 22.32 -41.31
C ARG A 584 4.69 22.89 -42.18
N LEU A 585 4.89 24.20 -42.11
CA LEU A 585 6.01 24.88 -42.74
C LEU A 585 7.10 25.17 -41.72
N GLU A 586 8.36 25.00 -42.11
CA GLU A 586 9.52 25.33 -41.30
C GLU A 586 10.56 26.11 -42.11
N LYS A 587 11.32 26.96 -41.39
CA LYS A 587 12.51 27.62 -41.92
C LYS A 587 13.73 26.98 -41.30
N MET A 588 14.58 26.36 -42.10
CA MET A 588 15.76 25.64 -41.61
C MET A 588 16.99 25.92 -42.48
N SER A 589 18.17 26.03 -41.85
CA SER A 589 19.42 25.91 -42.60
C SER A 589 19.66 24.45 -43.01
N PRO A 590 20.45 24.19 -44.06
CA PRO A 590 20.85 22.83 -44.44
C PRO A 590 21.48 22.03 -43.28
N GLU A 591 22.22 22.70 -42.41
CA GLU A 591 22.85 22.09 -41.23
C GLU A 591 21.82 21.68 -40.18
N MET A 592 20.80 22.51 -39.94
CA MET A 592 19.70 22.17 -39.03
C MET A 592 18.88 21.00 -39.58
N LEU A 593 18.58 21.02 -40.88
CA LEU A 593 17.78 19.99 -41.54
C LEU A 593 18.46 18.61 -41.44
N SER A 594 19.75 18.53 -41.79
CA SER A 594 20.53 17.28 -41.71
C SER A 594 20.74 16.80 -40.27
N LYS A 595 20.84 17.72 -39.30
CA LYS A 595 20.94 17.37 -37.87
C LYS A 595 19.62 16.86 -37.31
N GLU A 596 18.50 17.45 -37.71
CA GLU A 596 17.19 17.16 -37.15
C GLU A 596 16.55 15.93 -37.81
N TYR A 597 16.62 15.82 -39.14
CA TYR A 597 15.92 14.81 -39.93
C TYR A 597 16.85 13.85 -40.67
N ALA A 598 16.57 12.55 -40.53
CA ALA A 598 17.17 11.48 -41.33
C ALA A 598 16.16 10.35 -41.48
N ILE A 599 16.04 9.73 -42.66
CA ILE A 599 15.07 8.66 -42.90
C ILE A 599 15.26 7.52 -41.87
N GLY A 600 14.15 7.04 -41.30
CA GLY A 600 14.11 6.04 -40.22
C GLY A 600 14.38 6.60 -38.82
N LYS A 601 14.87 7.83 -38.69
CA LYS A 601 15.15 8.46 -37.39
C LYS A 601 13.84 8.78 -36.67
N THR A 602 13.80 8.51 -35.36
CA THR A 602 12.76 9.04 -34.49
C THR A 602 13.13 10.47 -34.05
N VAL A 603 12.27 11.43 -34.37
CA VAL A 603 12.36 12.84 -33.97
C VAL A 603 11.39 13.09 -32.83
N GLU A 604 11.92 13.48 -31.67
CA GLU A 604 11.11 13.93 -30.53
C GLU A 604 11.02 15.46 -30.53
N LYS A 605 9.82 15.99 -30.80
CA LYS A 605 9.58 17.42 -30.76
C LYS A 605 9.31 17.84 -29.31
N ARG A 606 10.34 18.38 -28.64
CA ARG A 606 10.22 18.86 -27.24
C ARG A 606 9.21 19.99 -27.08
N SER A 607 9.07 20.84 -28.10
CA SER A 607 8.05 21.89 -28.16
C SER A 607 6.70 21.35 -28.62
N PHE A 608 5.64 22.13 -28.42
CA PHE A 608 4.38 21.87 -29.11
C PHE A 608 4.59 21.99 -30.63
N THR A 609 3.90 21.15 -31.40
CA THR A 609 4.03 21.12 -32.86
C THR A 609 2.73 21.58 -33.50
N SER A 610 2.69 22.83 -33.94
CA SER A 610 1.59 23.40 -34.71
C SER A 610 1.61 22.92 -36.15
N SER A 611 0.46 22.63 -36.71
CA SER A 611 0.25 22.19 -38.08
C SER A 611 -1.14 22.62 -38.54
N THR A 612 -1.51 22.39 -39.79
CA THR A 612 -2.86 22.61 -40.30
C THR A 612 -3.38 21.33 -40.94
N TYR A 613 -4.69 21.08 -40.85
CA TYR A 613 -5.31 19.97 -41.58
C TYR A 613 -5.65 20.33 -43.02
N ASP A 614 -5.52 21.60 -43.41
CA ASP A 614 -5.81 22.10 -44.75
C ASP A 614 -4.53 22.45 -45.50
N TYR A 615 -4.31 21.79 -46.64
CA TYR A 615 -3.16 22.06 -47.48
C TYR A 615 -3.19 23.49 -48.06
N THR A 616 -4.38 23.99 -48.36
CA THR A 616 -4.57 25.35 -48.92
C THR A 616 -4.10 26.41 -47.93
N ALA A 617 -4.42 26.24 -46.65
CA ALA A 617 -3.94 27.13 -45.59
C ALA A 617 -2.40 27.09 -45.48
N ALA A 618 -1.77 25.93 -45.72
CA ALA A 618 -0.31 25.83 -45.79
C ALA A 618 0.26 26.57 -47.01
N GLU A 619 -0.36 26.46 -48.19
CA GLU A 619 0.07 27.20 -49.38
C GLU A 619 -0.06 28.72 -49.21
N GLU A 620 -1.16 29.19 -48.62
CA GLU A 620 -1.38 30.61 -48.30
C GLU A 620 -0.31 31.15 -47.33
N MET A 621 0.00 30.42 -46.25
CA MET A 621 1.09 30.79 -45.34
C MET A 621 2.46 30.82 -46.04
N MET A 622 2.68 29.95 -47.01
CA MET A 622 3.93 29.93 -47.78
C MET A 622 4.02 31.14 -48.71
N PHE A 623 2.89 31.55 -49.29
CA PHE A 623 2.79 32.74 -50.13
C PHE A 623 3.06 34.03 -49.34
N ASP A 624 2.52 34.11 -48.12
CA ASP A 624 2.71 35.26 -47.23
C ASP A 624 4.15 35.41 -46.71
N ASP A 625 4.91 34.31 -46.66
CA ASP A 625 6.29 34.29 -46.20
C ASP A 625 7.17 33.36 -47.03
N ALA A 626 7.77 33.94 -48.08
CA ALA A 626 8.71 33.25 -48.98
C ALA A 626 9.97 32.69 -48.29
N GLY A 627 10.18 32.94 -46.99
CA GLY A 627 11.29 32.37 -46.23
C GLY A 627 11.12 30.89 -45.85
N PHE A 628 9.93 30.30 -46.05
CA PHE A 628 9.70 28.87 -45.81
C PHE A 628 10.37 28.00 -46.87
N ASN A 629 11.27 27.12 -46.43
CA ASN A 629 12.03 26.24 -47.31
C ASN A 629 11.86 24.74 -47.00
N VAL A 630 10.99 24.41 -46.02
CA VAL A 630 10.65 23.03 -45.66
C VAL A 630 9.14 22.88 -45.52
N LEU A 631 8.58 21.92 -46.26
CA LEU A 631 7.19 21.46 -46.12
C LEU A 631 7.18 20.09 -45.43
N VAL A 632 6.58 20.04 -44.25
CA VAL A 632 6.44 18.82 -43.45
C VAL A 632 5.02 18.30 -43.57
N LYS A 633 4.86 17.06 -44.07
CA LYS A 633 3.61 16.32 -44.03
C LYS A 633 3.63 15.35 -42.85
N ILE A 634 2.71 15.52 -41.91
CA ILE A 634 2.58 14.70 -40.71
C ILE A 634 1.39 13.76 -40.90
N THR A 635 1.61 12.46 -40.78
CA THR A 635 0.57 11.44 -40.65
C THR A 635 0.43 11.05 -39.19
N GLY A 636 -0.71 11.31 -38.56
CA GLY A 636 -0.89 11.10 -37.12
C GLY A 636 -2.36 11.05 -36.70
N LYS A 637 -2.60 10.71 -35.43
CA LYS A 637 -3.95 10.52 -34.86
C LYS A 637 -4.20 11.31 -33.58
N ASN A 638 -3.17 11.88 -32.95
CA ASN A 638 -3.32 12.59 -31.68
C ASN A 638 -3.30 14.12 -31.80
N GLY A 639 -3.14 14.66 -33.01
CA GLY A 639 -3.30 16.10 -33.27
C GLY A 639 -4.71 16.58 -32.93
N LYS A 640 -4.82 17.72 -32.25
CA LYS A 640 -6.08 18.30 -31.78
C LYS A 640 -6.38 19.59 -32.54
N SER A 641 -7.60 19.74 -33.04
CA SER A 641 -8.03 21.01 -33.63
C SER A 641 -8.24 22.03 -32.53
N ILE A 642 -7.57 23.16 -32.68
CA ILE A 642 -7.72 24.33 -31.79
C ILE A 642 -8.34 25.52 -32.53
N GLU A 643 -8.74 25.32 -33.80
CA GLU A 643 -9.33 26.31 -34.70
C GLU A 643 -10.41 27.17 -34.03
N ALA A 644 -11.38 26.54 -33.36
CA ALA A 644 -12.54 27.24 -32.82
C ALA A 644 -12.18 28.27 -31.73
N THR A 645 -11.11 28.05 -30.97
CA THR A 645 -10.69 28.96 -29.89
C THR A 645 -9.48 29.82 -30.29
N SER A 646 -8.88 29.58 -31.46
CA SER A 646 -7.75 30.33 -31.98
C SER A 646 -8.08 31.82 -32.16
N LYS A 647 -7.07 32.67 -32.02
CA LYS A 647 -7.12 34.08 -32.45
C LYS A 647 -7.11 34.23 -33.97
N ILE A 648 -6.67 33.19 -34.69
CA ILE A 648 -6.57 33.16 -36.15
C ILE A 648 -7.21 31.85 -36.66
N PRO A 649 -8.54 31.70 -36.61
CA PRO A 649 -9.21 30.46 -37.05
C PRO A 649 -8.93 30.08 -38.50
N ALA A 650 -8.59 31.04 -39.36
CA ALA A 650 -8.26 30.81 -40.77
C ALA A 650 -7.07 29.84 -40.97
N GLU A 651 -6.16 29.74 -39.99
CA GLU A 651 -5.02 28.80 -40.05
C GLU A 651 -5.43 27.33 -39.91
N LYS A 652 -6.68 27.06 -39.48
CA LYS A 652 -7.21 25.69 -39.32
C LYS A 652 -6.28 24.82 -38.47
N GLU A 653 -5.77 25.42 -37.38
CA GLU A 653 -4.63 24.90 -36.65
C GLU A 653 -4.94 23.58 -35.92
N ILE A 654 -4.03 22.63 -36.10
CA ILE A 654 -3.90 21.37 -35.40
C ILE A 654 -2.64 21.41 -34.53
N LEU A 655 -2.82 21.21 -33.23
CA LEU A 655 -1.73 21.22 -32.26
C LEU A 655 -1.43 19.82 -31.73
N PHE A 656 -0.16 19.43 -31.81
CA PHE A 656 0.38 18.27 -31.12
C PHE A 656 1.05 18.68 -29.80
N LYS A 657 0.92 17.81 -28.79
CA LYS A 657 1.51 17.98 -27.47
C LYS A 657 3.03 18.09 -27.52
N SER A 658 3.61 18.70 -26.49
CA SER A 658 5.07 18.65 -26.27
C SER A 658 5.55 17.20 -26.09
N ASN A 659 6.77 16.91 -26.53
CA ASN A 659 7.40 15.59 -26.52
C ASN A 659 6.73 14.54 -27.43
N THR A 660 5.96 14.97 -28.43
CA THR A 660 5.42 14.05 -29.45
C THR A 660 6.57 13.48 -30.30
N LYS A 661 6.51 12.18 -30.57
CA LYS A 661 7.53 11.44 -31.32
C LYS A 661 7.02 11.11 -32.71
N PHE A 662 7.88 11.34 -33.70
CA PHE A 662 7.60 11.05 -35.10
C PHE A 662 8.75 10.24 -35.70
N ILE A 663 8.46 9.38 -36.67
CA ILE A 663 9.46 8.71 -37.49
C ILE A 663 9.53 9.45 -38.83
N VAL A 664 10.73 9.71 -39.31
CA VAL A 664 10.95 10.27 -40.65
C VAL A 664 10.84 9.15 -41.66
N GLU A 665 9.84 9.22 -42.53
CA GLU A 665 9.59 8.20 -43.55
C GLU A 665 10.20 8.60 -44.91
N GLU A 666 10.17 9.89 -45.23
CA GLU A 666 10.61 10.39 -46.53
C GLU A 666 11.27 11.77 -46.38
N ILE A 667 12.33 12.01 -47.13
CA ILE A 667 12.95 13.32 -47.33
C ILE A 667 13.26 13.44 -48.82
N LYS A 668 12.78 14.50 -49.49
CA LYS A 668 13.08 14.77 -50.90
C LYS A 668 13.00 16.26 -51.22
N GLU A 669 13.67 16.68 -52.29
CA GLU A 669 13.40 17.98 -52.90
C GLU A 669 12.11 17.91 -53.73
N MET A 670 11.34 19.00 -53.72
CA MET A 670 10.22 19.19 -54.62
C MET A 670 10.12 20.66 -55.05
N PRO A 671 9.52 20.96 -56.21
CA PRO A 671 9.22 22.33 -56.59
C PRO A 671 8.35 23.01 -55.53
N SER A 672 8.66 24.27 -55.23
CA SER A 672 7.85 25.11 -54.36
C SER A 672 6.44 25.26 -54.93
N PRO A 673 5.37 24.97 -54.16
CA PRO A 673 3.99 25.14 -54.62
C PRO A 673 3.65 26.54 -55.14
N ILE A 674 4.33 27.58 -54.64
CA ILE A 674 4.11 28.99 -55.03
C ILE A 674 5.14 29.52 -56.02
N SER A 675 6.27 28.82 -56.21
CA SER A 675 7.36 29.25 -57.09
C SER A 675 8.05 28.04 -57.71
N PRO A 676 7.44 27.41 -58.73
CA PRO A 676 7.90 26.12 -59.28
C PRO A 676 9.34 26.11 -59.84
N SER A 677 9.97 27.28 -60.01
CA SER A 677 11.39 27.42 -60.37
C SER A 677 12.35 27.21 -59.21
N GLU A 678 11.86 27.16 -57.97
CA GLU A 678 12.65 26.95 -56.75
C GLU A 678 12.29 25.61 -56.11
N ASN A 679 13.27 24.92 -55.52
CA ASN A 679 13.04 23.68 -54.77
C ASN A 679 12.95 23.96 -53.27
N ILE A 680 12.02 23.27 -52.61
CA ILE A 680 11.91 23.18 -51.16
C ILE A 680 12.13 21.73 -50.71
N MET A 681 12.42 21.55 -49.43
CA MET A 681 12.53 20.22 -48.84
C MET A 681 11.17 19.72 -48.37
N PHE A 682 10.76 18.57 -48.88
CA PHE A 682 9.61 17.82 -48.40
C PHE A 682 10.04 16.78 -47.37
N ILE A 683 9.34 16.74 -46.23
CA ILE A 683 9.57 15.75 -45.17
C ILE A 683 8.26 15.07 -44.80
N LYS A 684 8.22 13.74 -44.87
CA LYS A 684 7.08 12.96 -44.37
C LYS A 684 7.40 12.41 -42.98
N LEU A 685 6.56 12.77 -42.01
CA LEU A 685 6.62 12.31 -40.64
C LEU A 685 5.42 11.41 -40.34
N VAL A 686 5.66 10.32 -39.62
CA VAL A 686 4.60 9.43 -39.09
C VAL A 686 4.65 9.46 -37.57
N GLU A 687 3.54 9.81 -36.93
CA GLU A 687 3.41 9.80 -35.48
C GLU A 687 3.59 8.37 -34.93
N LYS A 688 4.37 8.24 -33.86
CA LYS A 688 4.68 6.94 -33.21
C LYS A 688 3.66 6.55 -32.15
#